data_AF-A0A437CVZ4-F1
#
_entry.id   AF-A0A437CVZ4-F1
#
_cell.length_a   1.000
_cell.length_b   1.000
_cell.length_c   1.000
_cell.angle_alpha   90.00
_cell.angle_beta   90.00
_cell.angle_gamma   90.00
#
_symmetry.space_group_name_H-M   'P 1'
#
loop_
_entity.id
_entity.type
_entity.pdbx_description
1 polymer ?
#
loop_
_entity_poly.entity_id
_entity_poly.type
_entity_poly.pdbx_seq_one_letter_code
_entity_poly.pdbx_strand_id
1 'polypeptide(L)'
;MDNPDGDRVSVQSNGTNGTGKMKLGTFGSFRASIKRAVGNSRRSTSRDTEGSVSASSPPPASPGPSSPSRPLRDNGGFIVKQENDPGQAASPTQLTRSKTEPSMSKLLRIGSNLSRSLTSRGTKVKDKRPAPPRDVSAASVERTEEKNEEVPEGIDEQYILPELPDSPLSVMEIHKLIEMEVLEEAHLNLLAMRLELQKEQEAAVEESSTKVAQKQKDLSLLYTDLRKKIHELVRDSSAHPARNKGLLVPVARIIQEEEKRAEEPGGLPDSWVEAWEDAVCAGVQNKVNSVHLEQREQNKSWLAVHLGLLGNAIVEDLENVKKELRWSYPPTFKVFSTYVRSYHRVVGQHLKSLEGQVSEQKDLFALLEWILNRYQSDRIMGSLTLQPDMTHESTDLQLEPDFLEQLKDKFVCRAKEEMKKTLENIIKVENETVWSVRKKPEEEEDKFFCSPFPMDIWTIVKGRANISKQLCVNLEQKVIQTFLQELQLYPQRFEEEFRRHCAAIQPQPLWTEYHITYINSFMSLQANMDGYHESCPREVEGLRKEVKSVIGRLMQSLESQFKEDVTPFLRRMVTRKWLTNDDDFHQLQTRTQLLSQQCLHLKPPYTQEVASRLHHHVVKEYVGQLMKRSYSCKNRKHEKAAAKISKQMNALTDLFREMDSSQEWLYPVGEDLSNIIGLKNKADIKHHLQPLLEHYPDFSKKHLVAVLYFRGEVGGHEHQLILQRLTELKKRSSCNRREVLFGDMPVTTNTNCLSSQPFSCLRRLLPDT
;
A
#
# COMPACT_ATOMS: atom_id res chain seq x y z
N MET A 1 -17.96 41.59 26.92
CA MET A 1 -16.69 42.09 26.35
C MET A 1 -15.66 42.05 27.46
N ASP A 2 -14.41 42.34 27.10
CA ASP A 2 -13.29 42.60 27.99
C ASP A 2 -12.55 41.41 28.61
N ASN A 3 -11.26 41.67 28.74
CA ASN A 3 -10.08 40.86 29.03
C ASN A 3 -9.15 41.83 29.83
N PRO A 4 -7.92 41.47 30.23
CA PRO A 4 -7.44 40.38 31.06
C PRO A 4 -6.88 40.88 32.42
N ASP A 5 -6.53 39.94 33.31
CA ASP A 5 -5.31 39.93 34.14
C ASP A 5 -5.28 38.55 34.84
N GLY A 6 -4.16 37.92 35.20
CA GLY A 6 -2.76 38.36 35.16
C GLY A 6 -2.09 38.06 36.49
N ASP A 7 -1.43 36.90 36.65
CA ASP A 7 -0.50 36.73 37.78
C ASP A 7 0.59 35.66 37.60
N ARG A 8 1.73 35.89 38.28
CA ARG A 8 2.95 35.06 38.31
C ARG A 8 3.55 35.14 39.71
N VAL A 9 3.58 34.05 40.47
CA VAL A 9 4.56 33.88 41.58
C VAL A 9 5.03 32.41 41.67
N SER A 10 6.33 32.23 41.85
CA SER A 10 7.02 30.94 42.04
C SER A 10 7.20 30.60 43.51
N VAL A 11 7.23 29.30 43.88
CA VAL A 11 7.95 28.83 45.08
C VAL A 11 8.70 27.52 44.80
N GLN A 12 9.93 27.47 45.32
CA GLN A 12 10.83 26.31 45.48
C GLN A 12 10.23 25.28 46.48
N SER A 13 10.74 24.09 46.80
CA SER A 13 11.80 23.19 46.30
C SER A 13 11.69 21.90 47.12
N ASN A 14 12.05 20.74 46.58
CA ASN A 14 12.83 19.72 47.30
C ASN A 14 13.21 18.59 46.35
N GLY A 15 14.42 18.06 46.50
CA GLY A 15 14.85 16.86 45.80
C GLY A 15 15.70 15.98 46.71
N THR A 16 15.77 14.69 46.39
CA THR A 16 16.82 13.80 46.88
C THR A 16 17.06 12.67 45.88
N ASN A 17 18.29 12.16 45.86
CA ASN A 17 18.81 11.26 44.84
C ASN A 17 18.34 9.81 45.01
N GLY A 18 18.23 9.08 43.89
CA GLY A 18 18.03 7.63 43.85
C GLY A 18 18.68 7.02 42.61
N THR A 19 19.99 6.74 42.67
CA THR A 19 20.76 6.24 41.53
C THR A 19 20.49 4.77 41.21
N GLY A 20 19.89 4.48 40.05
CA GLY A 20 19.74 3.13 39.51
C GLY A 20 20.42 2.96 38.15
N LYS A 21 21.66 2.46 38.13
CA LYS A 21 22.34 2.08 36.88
C LYS A 21 21.70 0.80 36.32
N MET A 22 21.10 0.87 35.14
CA MET A 22 20.87 -0.32 34.29
C MET A 22 21.69 -0.23 33.00
N LYS A 23 22.18 -1.40 32.57
CA LYS A 23 23.31 -1.52 31.64
C LYS A 23 22.90 -1.21 30.20
N LEU A 24 23.69 -0.36 29.55
CA LEU A 24 23.65 -0.15 28.11
C LEU A 24 24.12 -1.44 27.41
N GLY A 25 23.19 -2.16 26.78
CA GLY A 25 23.48 -3.39 26.04
C GLY A 25 23.96 -3.10 24.62
N THR A 26 25.24 -3.37 24.36
CA THR A 26 25.86 -3.19 23.04
C THR A 26 25.31 -4.20 22.03
N PHE A 27 24.63 -3.72 20.98
CA PHE A 27 24.35 -4.51 19.77
C PHE A 27 24.87 -3.81 18.53
N GLY A 28 26.14 -4.07 18.21
CA GLY A 28 26.73 -3.76 16.91
C GLY A 28 26.88 -5.02 16.06
N SER A 29 26.97 -4.82 14.75
CA SER A 29 27.33 -5.79 13.71
C SER A 29 26.33 -6.90 13.36
N PHE A 30 25.68 -6.74 12.20
CA PHE A 30 25.18 -7.86 11.40
C PHE A 30 25.15 -7.52 9.88
N ARG A 31 26.30 -7.21 9.26
CA ARG A 31 26.48 -7.32 7.79
C ARG A 31 27.93 -7.28 7.26
N ALA A 32 28.68 -8.35 7.52
CA ALA A 32 29.86 -8.81 6.79
C ALA A 32 30.14 -10.26 7.25
N SER A 33 30.41 -11.27 6.44
CA SER A 33 30.62 -11.38 4.98
C SER A 33 30.29 -12.81 4.53
N ILE A 34 29.74 -13.01 3.32
CA ILE A 34 29.93 -14.27 2.56
C ILE A 34 30.25 -13.96 1.09
N LYS A 35 31.53 -13.99 0.75
CA LYS A 35 32.05 -14.37 -0.57
C LYS A 35 33.25 -15.28 -0.33
N ARG A 36 33.42 -16.27 -1.22
CA ARG A 36 34.47 -17.31 -1.24
C ARG A 36 34.39 -18.40 -0.16
N ALA A 37 34.12 -19.62 -0.63
CA ALA A 37 34.58 -20.87 -0.03
C ALA A 37 35.16 -21.75 -1.14
N VAL A 38 36.43 -22.16 -1.02
CA VAL A 38 37.10 -23.21 -1.78
C VAL A 38 38.17 -23.81 -0.87
N GLY A 39 38.28 -25.15 -0.82
CA GLY A 39 39.53 -25.81 -0.36
C GLY A 39 39.46 -26.61 0.95
N ASN A 40 38.94 -27.82 0.88
CA ASN A 40 39.42 -29.05 1.54
C ASN A 40 40.03 -29.01 2.97
N SER A 41 39.22 -29.50 3.93
CA SER A 41 39.50 -30.69 4.75
C SER A 41 40.96 -31.12 5.01
N ARG A 42 41.43 -31.03 6.27
CA ARG A 42 41.61 -32.21 7.17
C ARG A 42 42.25 -31.87 8.54
N ARG A 43 41.60 -32.43 9.59
CA ARG A 43 42.15 -33.02 10.83
C ARG A 43 43.00 -32.21 11.85
N SER A 44 42.49 -32.29 13.09
CA SER A 44 43.18 -32.61 14.37
C SER A 44 44.10 -31.60 15.10
N THR A 45 43.62 -31.26 16.30
CA THR A 45 44.29 -31.26 17.62
C THR A 45 45.31 -30.18 18.02
N SER A 46 44.96 -29.58 19.18
CA SER A 46 45.78 -29.32 20.37
C SER A 46 46.82 -28.20 20.41
N ARG A 47 46.52 -27.26 21.34
CA ARG A 47 47.39 -26.80 22.46
C ARG A 47 48.57 -25.85 22.20
N ASP A 48 48.56 -24.82 23.05
CA ASP A 48 49.66 -24.35 23.90
C ASP A 48 50.77 -23.41 23.36
N THR A 49 50.70 -22.17 23.87
CA THR A 49 51.78 -21.50 24.64
C THR A 49 52.80 -20.57 23.92
N GLU A 50 52.71 -19.30 24.33
CA GLU A 50 53.74 -18.27 24.65
C GLU A 50 55.14 -18.21 23.99
N GLY A 51 55.64 -16.97 23.83
CA GLY A 51 57.05 -16.62 23.53
C GLY A 51 57.20 -15.77 22.25
N SER A 52 57.29 -14.44 22.23
CA SER A 52 58.15 -13.44 22.92
C SER A 52 59.42 -13.03 22.14
N VAL A 53 59.78 -11.74 22.24
CA VAL A 53 61.05 -11.06 21.85
C VAL A 53 61.27 -10.58 20.38
N SER A 54 60.96 -9.29 20.18
CA SER A 54 61.80 -8.19 19.63
C SER A 54 62.75 -8.34 18.42
N ALA A 55 62.69 -7.41 17.44
CA ALA A 55 63.59 -6.22 17.35
C ALA A 55 63.83 -5.64 15.91
N SER A 56 63.99 -4.29 15.85
CA SER A 56 64.82 -3.50 14.90
C SER A 56 64.41 -3.24 13.42
N SER A 57 64.94 -2.13 12.88
CA SER A 57 64.68 -1.46 11.57
C SER A 57 66.04 -0.93 11.01
N PRO A 58 66.16 -0.10 9.94
CA PRO A 58 65.55 -0.12 8.59
C PRO A 58 66.60 -0.21 7.40
N PRO A 59 66.88 0.80 6.52
CA PRO A 59 66.90 0.69 5.03
C PRO A 59 68.31 1.01 4.42
N PRO A 60 68.57 1.52 3.18
CA PRO A 60 67.74 1.83 1.97
C PRO A 60 68.38 1.45 0.59
N ALA A 61 67.78 1.86 -0.56
CA ALA A 61 68.42 2.61 -1.68
C ALA A 61 67.67 2.54 -3.05
N SER A 62 67.75 3.63 -3.85
CA SER A 62 67.37 3.75 -5.28
C SER A 62 68.62 4.00 -6.16
N PRO A 63 68.54 3.98 -7.52
CA PRO A 63 68.32 5.23 -8.29
C PRO A 63 67.62 5.08 -9.68
N GLY A 64 67.32 6.20 -10.37
CA GLY A 64 66.92 6.29 -11.80
C GLY A 64 68.12 6.59 -12.73
N PRO A 65 68.05 7.42 -13.81
CA PRO A 65 66.89 8.04 -14.51
C PRO A 65 67.01 8.14 -16.08
N SER A 66 66.05 8.83 -16.75
CA SER A 66 66.17 9.62 -18.04
C SER A 66 66.54 8.94 -19.39
N SER A 67 66.28 9.46 -20.62
CA SER A 67 65.26 10.38 -21.20
C SER A 67 65.16 10.16 -22.77
N PRO A 68 65.13 11.12 -23.74
CA PRO A 68 64.03 11.16 -24.74
C PRO A 68 64.44 11.26 -26.25
N SER A 69 63.48 11.23 -27.19
CA SER A 69 63.55 12.01 -28.47
C SER A 69 62.24 12.04 -29.31
N ARG A 70 62.15 13.07 -30.19
CA ARG A 70 61.13 13.49 -31.18
C ARG A 70 61.94 14.03 -32.42
N PRO A 71 61.40 14.65 -33.48
CA PRO A 71 60.11 14.62 -34.20
C PRO A 71 60.32 14.49 -35.76
N LEU A 72 59.44 15.10 -36.58
CA LEU A 72 59.50 15.44 -38.06
C LEU A 72 58.53 14.63 -38.95
N ARG A 73 57.83 15.17 -39.97
CA ARG A 73 57.54 16.56 -40.42
C ARG A 73 56.32 16.55 -41.40
N ASP A 74 55.68 17.69 -41.62
CA ASP A 74 54.72 17.97 -42.72
C ASP A 74 55.26 17.61 -44.13
N ASN A 75 54.40 17.25 -45.10
CA ASN A 75 53.74 18.25 -45.99
C ASN A 75 52.86 17.65 -47.12
N GLY A 76 51.71 18.30 -47.41
CA GLY A 76 51.20 18.54 -48.77
C GLY A 76 50.38 17.48 -49.53
N GLY A 77 49.19 17.86 -50.02
CA GLY A 77 48.44 17.11 -51.06
C GLY A 77 46.92 17.32 -51.08
N PHE A 78 46.44 18.40 -51.70
CA PHE A 78 45.01 18.69 -51.90
C PHE A 78 44.52 18.17 -53.26
N ILE A 79 43.27 17.66 -53.33
CA ILE A 79 42.33 17.52 -54.50
C ILE A 79 41.31 16.41 -54.11
N VAL A 80 40.02 16.69 -53.79
CA VAL A 80 38.89 17.00 -54.72
C VAL A 80 38.60 15.77 -55.63
N LYS A 81 37.44 15.09 -55.63
CA LYS A 81 36.04 15.47 -55.30
C LYS A 81 35.14 14.19 -55.17
N GLN A 82 33.86 14.38 -54.80
CA GLN A 82 32.61 13.73 -55.33
C GLN A 82 32.71 12.36 -56.07
N GLU A 83 31.80 11.38 -55.92
CA GLU A 83 30.43 11.35 -55.33
C GLU A 83 29.91 9.88 -55.25
N ASN A 84 28.66 9.70 -54.82
CA ASN A 84 27.77 8.54 -55.05
C ASN A 84 27.81 7.34 -54.07
N ASP A 85 26.87 7.42 -53.11
CA ASP A 85 25.87 6.40 -52.72
C ASP A 85 25.14 5.79 -53.97
N PRO A 86 24.27 4.75 -53.91
CA PRO A 86 23.88 3.84 -52.81
C PRO A 86 23.90 2.34 -53.20
N GLY A 87 23.44 1.43 -52.32
CA GLY A 87 23.00 0.10 -52.80
C GLY A 87 22.93 -1.03 -51.77
N GLN A 88 21.73 -1.35 -51.30
CA GLN A 88 21.37 -2.52 -50.48
C GLN A 88 21.72 -3.87 -51.17
N ALA A 89 22.11 -4.89 -50.38
CA ALA A 89 21.48 -6.22 -50.45
C ALA A 89 21.92 -7.19 -49.31
N ALA A 90 21.00 -8.10 -49.00
CA ALA A 90 20.98 -9.17 -47.99
C ALA A 90 22.24 -10.02 -47.74
N SER A 91 22.32 -10.54 -46.51
CA SER A 91 23.22 -11.59 -46.02
C SER A 91 22.93 -12.99 -46.59
N PRO A 92 23.89 -13.94 -46.45
CA PRO A 92 23.52 -15.21 -45.78
C PRO A 92 24.60 -15.87 -44.87
N THR A 93 24.12 -16.35 -43.71
CA THR A 93 24.31 -17.74 -43.21
C THR A 93 25.65 -18.22 -42.59
N GLN A 94 25.64 -18.24 -41.24
CA GLN A 94 26.11 -19.29 -40.29
C GLN A 94 27.60 -19.71 -40.17
N LEU A 95 28.07 -19.79 -38.90
CA LEU A 95 28.47 -21.06 -38.24
C LEU A 95 28.70 -20.96 -36.70
N THR A 96 27.95 -21.79 -35.95
CA THR A 96 28.28 -22.49 -34.66
C THR A 96 28.91 -21.80 -33.41
N ARG A 97 28.03 -21.41 -32.47
CA ARG A 97 27.73 -22.06 -31.15
C ARG A 97 28.83 -22.68 -30.24
N SER A 98 28.98 -22.10 -29.03
CA SER A 98 29.13 -22.78 -27.71
C SER A 98 28.81 -21.77 -26.57
N LYS A 99 27.77 -21.93 -25.74
CA LYS A 99 27.72 -22.61 -24.42
C LYS A 99 29.02 -22.42 -23.59
N THR A 100 29.02 -21.91 -22.33
CA THR A 100 28.17 -22.31 -21.18
C THR A 100 28.21 -21.27 -20.03
N GLU A 101 27.11 -21.09 -19.27
CA GLU A 101 27.07 -20.35 -17.97
C GLU A 101 27.49 -21.21 -16.77
N PRO A 102 27.89 -20.59 -15.64
CA PRO A 102 27.12 -20.74 -14.39
C PRO A 102 27.17 -19.47 -13.49
N SER A 103 26.45 -19.31 -12.37
CA SER A 103 25.22 -19.88 -11.78
C SER A 103 24.94 -19.16 -10.44
N MET A 104 23.67 -18.86 -10.11
CA MET A 104 23.05 -18.92 -8.75
C MET A 104 21.93 -17.89 -8.55
N SER A 105 20.70 -18.30 -8.85
CA SER A 105 19.47 -17.74 -8.27
C SER A 105 18.56 -18.91 -7.87
N LYS A 106 18.24 -19.02 -6.57
CA LYS A 106 17.33 -20.03 -6.05
C LYS A 106 16.49 -19.45 -4.91
N LEU A 107 15.22 -19.19 -5.20
CA LEU A 107 14.08 -19.81 -4.50
C LEU A 107 12.78 -19.47 -5.27
N LEU A 108 11.78 -20.35 -5.16
CA LEU A 108 10.42 -20.25 -5.71
C LEU A 108 10.26 -20.42 -7.25
N ARG A 109 10.19 -21.69 -7.70
CA ARG A 109 9.16 -22.20 -8.65
C ARG A 109 9.27 -23.72 -8.85
N ILE A 110 8.29 -24.46 -8.34
CA ILE A 110 7.81 -25.76 -8.82
C ILE A 110 6.28 -25.71 -8.59
N GLY A 111 5.40 -26.02 -9.52
CA GLY A 111 5.60 -26.25 -10.95
C GLY A 111 4.24 -26.24 -11.67
N SER A 112 4.22 -25.82 -12.93
CA SER A 112 3.04 -25.92 -13.78
C SER A 112 3.47 -26.27 -15.20
N ASN A 113 2.90 -27.34 -15.75
CA ASN A 113 2.80 -27.66 -17.17
C ASN A 113 2.19 -29.07 -17.34
N LEU A 114 0.98 -29.16 -17.89
CA LEU A 114 0.76 -29.82 -19.19
C LEU A 114 -0.69 -29.63 -19.64
N SER A 115 -0.91 -28.84 -20.70
CA SER A 115 -2.03 -29.05 -21.63
C SER A 115 -1.85 -28.30 -22.96
N ARG A 116 -1.65 -29.08 -24.01
CA ARG A 116 -2.03 -28.86 -25.42
C ARG A 116 -2.57 -30.23 -25.86
N SER A 117 -3.59 -30.40 -26.71
CA SER A 117 -4.54 -29.53 -27.42
C SER A 117 -5.56 -30.53 -28.04
N LEU A 118 -6.85 -30.22 -28.25
CA LEU A 118 -7.34 -29.59 -29.48
C LEU A 118 -8.88 -29.44 -29.45
N THR A 119 -9.34 -28.30 -29.98
CA THR A 119 -10.57 -27.97 -30.74
C THR A 119 -11.87 -28.81 -30.68
N SER A 120 -12.97 -28.06 -30.76
CA SER A 120 -14.40 -28.41 -30.60
C SER A 120 -15.17 -28.74 -31.90
N ARG A 121 -16.49 -29.04 -31.74
CA ARG A 121 -17.63 -28.99 -32.72
C ARG A 121 -17.98 -30.34 -33.41
N GLY A 122 -19.21 -30.87 -33.43
CA GLY A 122 -20.48 -30.51 -32.76
C GLY A 122 -21.72 -31.27 -33.33
N THR A 123 -22.85 -31.26 -32.59
CA THR A 123 -24.27 -31.57 -33.00
C THR A 123 -24.81 -33.00 -33.33
N LYS A 124 -25.83 -33.39 -32.51
CA LYS A 124 -27.17 -33.99 -32.83
C LYS A 124 -27.38 -35.47 -33.27
N VAL A 125 -27.97 -36.26 -32.34
CA VAL A 125 -29.29 -36.97 -32.39
C VAL A 125 -29.67 -37.83 -33.64
N LYS A 126 -29.95 -39.15 -33.47
CA LYS A 126 -31.32 -39.78 -33.38
C LYS A 126 -31.35 -41.35 -33.36
N ASP A 127 -32.30 -41.93 -32.60
CA ASP A 127 -33.06 -43.23 -32.72
C ASP A 127 -32.53 -44.41 -33.60
N LYS A 128 -32.50 -45.71 -33.21
CA LYS A 128 -33.66 -46.57 -32.84
C LYS A 128 -33.23 -48.03 -32.43
N ARG A 129 -34.07 -48.73 -31.64
CA ARG A 129 -34.08 -50.21 -31.34
C ARG A 129 -34.78 -51.02 -32.50
N PRO A 130 -34.85 -52.39 -32.53
CA PRO A 130 -34.62 -53.42 -31.48
C PRO A 130 -33.79 -54.69 -31.88
N ALA A 131 -33.69 -55.66 -30.94
CA ALA A 131 -33.08 -57.02 -31.02
C ALA A 131 -34.04 -58.09 -31.68
N PRO A 132 -33.82 -59.44 -31.69
CA PRO A 132 -32.89 -60.36 -30.96
C PRO A 132 -32.35 -61.56 -31.85
N PRO A 133 -32.10 -62.82 -31.38
CA PRO A 133 -31.32 -63.40 -30.25
C PRO A 133 -30.26 -64.49 -30.63
N ARG A 134 -29.38 -64.87 -29.66
CA ARG A 134 -28.68 -66.21 -29.50
C ARG A 134 -27.62 -66.64 -30.57
N ASP A 135 -26.61 -67.48 -30.30
CA ASP A 135 -26.32 -68.37 -29.15
C ASP A 135 -24.81 -68.76 -28.95
N VAL A 136 -24.45 -69.12 -27.70
CA VAL A 136 -23.31 -69.91 -27.12
C VAL A 136 -21.78 -69.74 -27.41
N SER A 137 -21.01 -69.61 -26.29
CA SER A 137 -19.66 -70.18 -25.96
C SER A 137 -18.41 -69.82 -26.78
N ALA A 138 -17.21 -69.57 -26.23
CA ALA A 138 -16.67 -69.39 -24.86
C ALA A 138 -15.27 -68.68 -24.97
N ALA A 139 -14.37 -68.49 -23.99
CA ALA A 139 -14.23 -68.96 -22.59
C ALA A 139 -13.33 -68.02 -21.74
N SER A 140 -13.23 -68.32 -20.44
CA SER A 140 -12.15 -68.02 -19.46
C SER A 140 -11.47 -66.64 -19.41
N VAL A 141 -11.90 -65.82 -18.43
CA VAL A 141 -11.05 -64.86 -17.71
C VAL A 141 -11.30 -65.06 -16.22
N GLU A 142 -10.24 -65.04 -15.40
CA GLU A 142 -10.32 -65.19 -13.95
C GLU A 142 -11.08 -64.02 -13.31
N ARG A 143 -12.00 -64.33 -12.38
CA ARG A 143 -12.64 -63.33 -11.54
C ARG A 143 -11.78 -63.09 -10.31
N THR A 144 -11.33 -61.85 -10.11
CA THR A 144 -11.12 -61.32 -8.76
C THR A 144 -12.50 -60.98 -8.19
N GLU A 145 -12.80 -61.41 -6.97
CA GLU A 145 -14.12 -61.23 -6.37
C GLU A 145 -14.37 -59.76 -6.02
N GLU A 146 -15.41 -59.16 -6.61
CA GLU A 146 -16.02 -57.95 -6.07
C GLU A 146 -16.68 -58.32 -4.75
N LYS A 147 -16.15 -57.80 -3.63
CA LYS A 147 -16.90 -57.78 -2.38
C LYS A 147 -18.08 -56.85 -2.56
N ASN A 148 -19.29 -57.41 -2.51
CA ASN A 148 -20.48 -56.62 -2.23
C ASN A 148 -20.27 -55.91 -0.88
N GLU A 149 -20.27 -54.58 -0.87
CA GLU A 149 -20.58 -53.84 0.35
C GLU A 149 -22.07 -54.04 0.63
N GLU A 150 -22.38 -54.80 1.67
CA GLU A 150 -23.74 -54.89 2.21
C GLU A 150 -24.15 -53.49 2.68
N VAL A 151 -25.21 -52.94 2.09
CA VAL A 151 -25.82 -51.71 2.59
C VAL A 151 -26.35 -52.00 4.00
N PRO A 152 -25.95 -51.24 5.03
CA PRO A 152 -26.42 -51.50 6.39
C PRO A 152 -27.95 -51.40 6.45
N GLU A 153 -28.60 -52.43 6.98
CA GLU A 153 -30.04 -52.38 7.27
C GLU A 153 -30.30 -51.23 8.26
N GLY A 154 -31.07 -50.23 7.82
CA GLY A 154 -31.48 -49.11 8.66
C GLY A 154 -32.51 -49.54 9.69
N ILE A 155 -32.53 -48.87 10.84
CA ILE A 155 -33.49 -49.16 11.91
C ILE A 155 -34.91 -48.79 11.46
N ASP A 156 -35.85 -49.73 11.63
CA ASP A 156 -37.27 -49.51 11.37
C ASP A 156 -37.82 -48.30 12.13
N GLU A 157 -38.63 -47.48 11.46
CA GLU A 157 -39.25 -46.29 12.06
C GLU A 157 -40.32 -46.63 13.10
N GLN A 158 -40.86 -47.85 13.07
CA GLN A 158 -41.94 -48.32 13.95
C GLN A 158 -41.40 -49.12 15.13
N TYR A 159 -40.94 -48.42 16.17
CA TYR A 159 -40.72 -49.04 17.47
C TYR A 159 -42.05 -49.40 18.14
N ILE A 160 -42.27 -50.70 18.37
CA ILE A 160 -43.33 -51.24 19.21
C ILE A 160 -42.73 -51.47 20.60
N LEU A 161 -43.29 -50.84 21.63
CA LEU A 161 -42.86 -51.01 23.02
C LEU A 161 -43.09 -52.47 23.47
N PRO A 162 -42.08 -53.15 24.03
CA PRO A 162 -42.24 -54.44 24.69
C PRO A 162 -43.27 -54.40 25.84
N GLU A 163 -43.81 -55.58 26.20
CA GLU A 163 -44.72 -55.69 27.34
C GLU A 163 -44.05 -55.20 28.62
N LEU A 164 -44.75 -54.34 29.36
CA LEU A 164 -44.24 -53.73 30.60
C LEU A 164 -44.33 -54.75 31.75
N PRO A 165 -43.31 -54.83 32.63
CA PRO A 165 -43.31 -55.78 33.74
C PRO A 165 -44.44 -55.48 34.73
N ASP A 166 -45.12 -56.54 35.20
CA ASP A 166 -46.25 -56.47 36.15
C ASP A 166 -45.91 -55.78 37.48
N SER A 167 -44.63 -55.80 37.87
CA SER A 167 -44.08 -55.08 39.02
C SER A 167 -42.70 -54.51 38.66
N PRO A 168 -42.44 -53.20 38.86
CA PRO A 168 -41.13 -52.62 38.60
C PRO A 168 -40.07 -53.13 39.58
N LEU A 169 -38.82 -53.23 39.11
CA LEU A 169 -37.66 -53.48 39.96
C LEU A 169 -37.45 -52.37 41.00
N SER A 170 -36.67 -52.65 42.05
CA SER A 170 -36.36 -51.63 43.06
C SER A 170 -35.52 -50.49 42.48
N VAL A 171 -35.62 -49.30 43.09
CA VAL A 171 -34.86 -48.09 42.69
C VAL A 171 -33.36 -48.37 42.53
N MET A 172 -32.77 -49.17 43.42
CA MET A 172 -31.35 -49.54 43.35
C MET A 172 -31.03 -50.49 42.18
N GLU A 173 -31.94 -51.40 41.85
CA GLU A 173 -31.75 -52.32 40.71
C GLU A 173 -31.88 -51.59 39.38
N ILE A 174 -32.85 -50.66 39.25
CA ILE A 174 -32.99 -49.81 38.06
C ILE A 174 -31.74 -48.91 37.89
N HIS A 175 -31.27 -48.26 38.96
CA HIS A 175 -30.04 -47.47 38.91
C HIS A 175 -28.84 -48.32 38.44
N LYS A 176 -28.71 -49.55 38.96
CA LYS A 176 -27.66 -50.48 38.54
C LYS A 176 -27.77 -50.90 37.07
N LEU A 177 -28.98 -51.08 36.52
CA LEU A 177 -29.18 -51.34 35.08
C LEU A 177 -28.72 -50.15 34.22
N ILE A 178 -28.97 -48.91 34.67
CA ILE A 178 -28.47 -47.67 34.03
C ILE A 178 -26.93 -47.62 34.08
N GLU A 179 -26.32 -47.89 35.23
CA GLU A 179 -24.86 -47.97 35.38
C GLU A 179 -24.24 -49.01 34.43
N MET A 180 -24.86 -50.20 34.34
CA MET A 180 -24.44 -51.33 33.50
C MET A 180 -24.78 -51.19 32.00
N GLU A 181 -25.29 -50.05 31.55
CA GLU A 181 -25.61 -49.77 30.14
C GLU A 181 -26.72 -50.66 29.54
N VAL A 182 -27.56 -51.29 30.39
CA VAL A 182 -28.72 -52.11 29.97
C VAL A 182 -29.97 -51.24 29.85
N LEU A 183 -29.94 -50.33 28.86
CA LEU A 183 -30.85 -49.19 28.81
C LEU A 183 -32.32 -49.53 28.52
N GLU A 184 -32.62 -50.52 27.67
CA GLU A 184 -34.02 -50.88 27.35
C GLU A 184 -34.73 -51.47 28.57
N GLU A 185 -34.09 -52.39 29.30
CA GLU A 185 -34.64 -52.97 30.53
C GLU A 185 -34.82 -51.93 31.64
N ALA A 186 -33.86 -51.00 31.78
CA ALA A 186 -33.99 -49.88 32.71
C ALA A 186 -35.19 -48.98 32.37
N HIS A 187 -35.38 -48.65 31.08
CA HIS A 187 -36.48 -47.81 30.62
C HIS A 187 -37.85 -48.48 30.79
N LEU A 188 -37.99 -49.78 30.47
CA LEU A 188 -39.24 -50.53 30.70
C LEU A 188 -39.64 -50.55 32.19
N ASN A 189 -38.68 -50.70 33.09
CA ASN A 189 -38.93 -50.64 34.52
C ASN A 189 -39.30 -49.22 35.00
N LEU A 190 -38.75 -48.16 34.38
CA LEU A 190 -39.15 -46.77 34.66
C LEU A 190 -40.56 -46.45 34.17
N LEU A 191 -40.98 -46.99 33.02
CA LEU A 191 -42.35 -46.87 32.53
C LEU A 191 -43.34 -47.63 33.42
N ALA A 192 -42.99 -48.83 33.89
CA ALA A 192 -43.79 -49.57 34.88
C ALA A 192 -43.92 -48.79 36.21
N MET A 193 -42.83 -48.20 36.70
CA MET A 193 -42.86 -47.35 37.91
C MET A 193 -43.67 -46.07 37.71
N ARG A 194 -43.63 -45.45 36.51
CA ARG A 194 -44.50 -44.31 36.16
C ARG A 194 -45.98 -44.71 36.18
N LEU A 195 -46.34 -45.87 35.62
CA LEU A 195 -47.72 -46.37 35.62
C LEU A 195 -48.23 -46.74 37.02
N GLU A 196 -47.40 -47.32 37.89
CA GLU A 196 -47.79 -47.51 39.31
C GLU A 196 -48.08 -46.17 39.98
N LEU A 197 -47.20 -45.18 39.80
CA LEU A 197 -47.36 -43.85 40.36
C LEU A 197 -48.63 -43.16 39.86
N GLN A 198 -48.94 -43.23 38.57
CA GLN A 198 -50.19 -42.71 38.01
C GLN A 198 -51.42 -43.35 38.64
N LYS A 199 -51.45 -44.69 38.77
CA LYS A 199 -52.55 -45.43 39.44
C LYS A 199 -52.68 -45.07 40.92
N GLU A 200 -51.57 -44.91 41.64
CA GLU A 200 -51.57 -44.48 43.05
C GLU A 200 -52.02 -43.02 43.22
N GLN A 201 -51.73 -42.16 42.24
CA GLN A 201 -52.17 -40.76 42.20
C GLN A 201 -53.67 -40.63 41.91
N GLU A 202 -54.21 -41.45 40.99
CA GLU A 202 -55.64 -41.53 40.66
C GLU A 202 -56.48 -42.12 41.81
N ALA A 203 -55.91 -43.04 42.59
CA ALA A 203 -56.57 -43.69 43.72
C ALA A 203 -56.44 -42.94 45.07
N ALA A 204 -55.89 -41.72 45.08
CA ALA A 204 -55.30 -41.12 46.29
C ALA A 204 -56.31 -40.80 47.42
N VAL A 205 -56.08 -41.44 48.57
CA VAL A 205 -56.56 -41.06 49.91
C VAL A 205 -55.43 -40.34 50.66
N GLU A 206 -55.74 -39.37 51.54
CA GLU A 206 -54.76 -38.39 52.10
C GLU A 206 -53.46 -38.98 52.69
N GLU A 207 -53.51 -40.17 53.31
CA GLU A 207 -52.31 -40.86 53.86
C GLU A 207 -51.30 -41.35 52.81
N SER A 208 -51.68 -41.47 51.54
CA SER A 208 -50.77 -41.90 50.47
C SER A 208 -49.82 -40.80 49.99
N SER A 209 -50.16 -39.52 50.20
CA SER A 209 -49.50 -38.36 49.59
C SER A 209 -47.99 -38.27 49.84
N THR A 210 -47.52 -38.65 51.04
CA THR A 210 -46.08 -38.61 51.38
C THR A 210 -45.28 -39.72 50.70
N LYS A 211 -45.88 -40.90 50.51
CA LYS A 211 -45.24 -42.03 49.80
C LYS A 211 -45.20 -41.78 48.30
N VAL A 212 -46.30 -41.27 47.73
CA VAL A 212 -46.36 -40.83 46.33
C VAL A 212 -45.32 -39.74 46.07
N ALA A 213 -45.18 -38.75 46.95
CA ALA A 213 -44.15 -37.71 46.82
C ALA A 213 -42.71 -38.23 46.91
N GLN A 214 -42.45 -39.30 47.67
CA GLN A 214 -41.13 -39.94 47.72
C GLN A 214 -40.85 -40.74 46.45
N LYS A 215 -41.77 -41.64 46.04
CA LYS A 215 -41.67 -42.38 44.78
C LYS A 215 -41.50 -41.45 43.57
N GLN A 216 -42.20 -40.30 43.53
CA GLN A 216 -42.08 -39.30 42.48
C GLN A 216 -40.66 -38.68 42.43
N LYS A 217 -40.02 -38.45 43.58
CA LYS A 217 -38.61 -38.01 43.64
C LYS A 217 -37.67 -39.09 43.14
N ASP A 218 -37.85 -40.33 43.60
CA ASP A 218 -37.01 -41.46 43.22
C ASP A 218 -37.11 -41.72 41.70
N LEU A 219 -38.31 -41.66 41.12
CA LEU A 219 -38.54 -41.71 39.68
C LEU A 219 -37.82 -40.57 38.94
N SER A 220 -37.94 -39.33 39.43
CA SER A 220 -37.26 -38.17 38.82
C SER A 220 -35.73 -38.27 38.86
N LEU A 221 -35.17 -38.88 39.92
CA LEU A 221 -33.73 -39.12 40.05
C LEU A 221 -33.27 -40.17 39.03
N LEU A 222 -33.97 -41.30 38.92
CA LEU A 222 -33.62 -42.35 37.96
C LEU A 222 -33.77 -41.88 36.50
N TYR A 223 -34.78 -41.07 36.16
CA TYR A 223 -34.86 -40.44 34.84
C TYR A 223 -33.71 -39.46 34.60
N THR A 224 -33.27 -38.72 35.62
CA THR A 224 -32.10 -37.83 35.52
C THR A 224 -30.82 -38.63 35.28
N ASP A 225 -30.62 -39.74 35.99
CA ASP A 225 -29.50 -40.66 35.81
C ASP A 225 -29.51 -41.29 34.41
N LEU A 226 -30.66 -41.77 33.94
CA LEU A 226 -30.83 -42.31 32.59
C LEU A 226 -30.51 -41.24 31.53
N ARG A 227 -31.07 -40.04 31.65
CA ARG A 227 -30.84 -38.94 30.70
C ARG A 227 -29.36 -38.52 30.67
N LYS A 228 -28.69 -38.50 31.82
CA LYS A 228 -27.24 -38.26 31.92
C LYS A 228 -26.44 -39.37 31.24
N LYS A 229 -26.77 -40.64 31.49
CA LYS A 229 -26.08 -41.80 30.87
C LYS A 229 -26.26 -41.81 29.35
N ILE A 230 -27.47 -41.50 28.87
CA ILE A 230 -27.76 -41.32 27.45
C ILE A 230 -26.94 -40.16 26.87
N HIS A 231 -26.91 -39.00 27.53
CA HIS A 231 -26.10 -37.86 27.11
C HIS A 231 -24.61 -38.21 26.99
N GLU A 232 -24.03 -38.96 27.94
CA GLU A 232 -22.64 -39.43 27.88
C GLU A 232 -22.39 -40.36 26.67
N LEU A 233 -23.28 -41.33 26.42
CA LEU A 233 -23.17 -42.26 25.29
C LEU A 233 -23.31 -41.59 23.92
N VAL A 234 -24.20 -40.60 23.80
CA VAL A 234 -24.39 -39.80 22.58
C VAL A 234 -23.21 -38.86 22.34
N ARG A 235 -22.74 -38.16 23.39
CA ARG A 235 -21.56 -37.28 23.35
C ARG A 235 -20.30 -38.01 22.87
N ASP A 236 -20.09 -39.24 23.35
CA ASP A 236 -18.87 -40.00 23.05
C ASP A 236 -19.02 -40.89 21.79
N SER A 237 -20.16 -40.81 21.09
CA SER A 237 -20.52 -41.70 19.98
C SER A 237 -19.62 -41.58 18.74
N SER A 238 -19.21 -40.37 18.34
CA SER A 238 -18.29 -40.19 17.20
C SER A 238 -16.82 -40.44 17.54
N ALA A 239 -16.46 -40.41 18.83
CA ALA A 239 -15.14 -40.78 19.33
C ALA A 239 -14.94 -42.30 19.42
N HIS A 240 -15.98 -43.06 19.77
CA HIS A 240 -15.91 -44.52 19.94
C HIS A 240 -17.05 -45.29 19.23
N PRO A 241 -17.18 -45.20 17.89
CA PRO A 241 -18.31 -45.78 17.17
C PRO A 241 -18.51 -47.28 17.43
N ALA A 242 -17.42 -48.05 17.36
CA ALA A 242 -17.46 -49.51 17.53
C ALA A 242 -17.93 -49.97 18.93
N ARG A 243 -17.71 -49.17 19.99
CA ARG A 243 -18.25 -49.46 21.33
C ARG A 243 -19.73 -49.10 21.41
N ASN A 244 -20.08 -47.90 20.94
CA ASN A 244 -21.39 -47.32 21.23
C ASN A 244 -22.48 -47.80 20.26
N LYS A 245 -22.15 -48.28 19.04
CA LYS A 245 -23.11 -48.68 17.99
C LYS A 245 -24.28 -49.54 18.48
N GLY A 246 -24.02 -50.55 19.31
CA GLY A 246 -25.06 -51.42 19.88
C GLY A 246 -25.95 -50.75 20.92
N LEU A 247 -25.46 -49.73 21.61
CA LEU A 247 -26.18 -48.98 22.64
C LEU A 247 -26.99 -47.81 22.07
N LEU A 248 -26.63 -47.29 20.89
CA LEU A 248 -27.34 -46.18 20.24
C LEU A 248 -28.75 -46.57 19.77
N VAL A 249 -28.99 -47.85 19.44
CA VAL A 249 -30.31 -48.35 19.05
C VAL A 249 -31.32 -48.28 20.23
N PRO A 250 -31.00 -48.81 21.43
CA PRO A 250 -31.72 -48.51 22.66
C PRO A 250 -31.96 -47.02 22.90
N VAL A 251 -30.91 -46.19 22.78
CA VAL A 251 -31.01 -44.73 23.00
C VAL A 251 -32.06 -44.09 22.08
N ALA A 252 -32.03 -44.41 20.79
CA ALA A 252 -32.97 -43.86 19.82
C ALA A 252 -34.44 -44.25 20.14
N ARG A 253 -34.67 -45.50 20.55
CA ARG A 253 -35.99 -46.02 20.94
C ARG A 253 -36.53 -45.35 22.19
N ILE A 254 -35.69 -45.19 23.22
CA ILE A 254 -36.05 -44.50 24.47
C ILE A 254 -36.45 -43.05 24.20
N ILE A 255 -35.67 -42.32 23.37
CA ILE A 255 -35.99 -40.93 23.00
C ILE A 255 -37.31 -40.88 22.22
N GLN A 256 -37.54 -41.77 21.25
CA GLN A 256 -38.79 -41.80 20.50
C GLN A 256 -40.01 -42.10 21.37
N GLU A 257 -39.89 -42.95 22.38
CA GLU A 257 -41.01 -43.31 23.25
C GLU A 257 -41.30 -42.24 24.31
N GLU A 258 -40.27 -41.66 24.93
CA GLU A 258 -40.44 -40.54 25.87
C GLU A 258 -40.98 -39.28 25.17
N GLU A 259 -40.56 -38.97 23.94
CA GLU A 259 -41.08 -37.81 23.20
C GLU A 259 -42.57 -37.97 22.83
N LYS A 260 -43.04 -39.20 22.54
CA LYS A 260 -44.49 -39.49 22.39
C LYS A 260 -45.26 -39.30 23.70
N ARG A 261 -44.59 -39.52 24.84
CA ARG A 261 -45.15 -39.48 26.20
C ARG A 261 -44.89 -38.16 26.93
N ALA A 262 -44.45 -37.12 26.23
CA ALA A 262 -44.11 -35.83 26.83
C ALA A 262 -45.29 -35.16 27.56
N GLU A 263 -46.53 -35.48 27.19
CA GLU A 263 -47.74 -34.99 27.87
C GLU A 263 -48.17 -35.88 29.07
N GLU A 264 -47.54 -37.03 29.31
CA GLU A 264 -47.88 -37.94 30.42
C GLU A 264 -47.31 -37.46 31.77
N PRO A 265 -48.10 -37.42 32.86
CA PRO A 265 -47.60 -37.05 34.17
C PRO A 265 -46.60 -38.11 34.70
N GLY A 266 -45.50 -37.63 35.29
CA GLY A 266 -44.42 -38.50 35.81
C GLY A 266 -43.18 -38.60 34.91
N GLY A 267 -43.12 -37.86 33.81
CA GLY A 267 -41.90 -37.68 33.00
C GLY A 267 -41.03 -36.49 33.41
N LEU A 268 -39.87 -36.37 32.76
CA LEU A 268 -39.10 -35.12 32.76
C LEU A 268 -39.77 -34.10 31.84
N PRO A 269 -39.86 -32.82 32.22
CA PRO A 269 -40.60 -31.80 31.46
C PRO A 269 -39.85 -31.26 30.22
N ASP A 270 -38.58 -31.59 30.07
CA ASP A 270 -37.74 -31.13 28.97
C ASP A 270 -37.74 -32.15 27.81
N SER A 271 -37.66 -31.69 26.56
CA SER A 271 -37.58 -32.60 25.40
C SER A 271 -36.36 -33.53 25.47
N TRP A 272 -36.56 -34.78 25.06
CA TRP A 272 -35.49 -35.78 24.94
C TRP A 272 -34.74 -35.62 23.62
N VAL A 273 -35.43 -35.15 22.58
CA VAL A 273 -34.80 -34.78 21.31
C VAL A 273 -33.85 -33.60 21.50
N GLU A 274 -34.26 -32.53 22.20
CA GLU A 274 -33.36 -31.39 22.48
C GLU A 274 -32.13 -31.81 23.31
N ALA A 275 -32.32 -32.68 24.32
CA ALA A 275 -31.22 -33.23 25.12
C ALA A 275 -30.21 -34.03 24.28
N TRP A 276 -30.70 -34.74 23.27
CA TRP A 276 -29.88 -35.47 22.31
C TRP A 276 -29.14 -34.52 21.36
N GLU A 277 -29.79 -33.46 20.85
CA GLU A 277 -29.12 -32.44 20.03
C GLU A 277 -27.99 -31.72 20.80
N ASP A 278 -28.20 -31.43 22.08
CA ASP A 278 -27.17 -30.85 22.94
C ASP A 278 -26.07 -31.85 23.32
N ALA A 279 -26.37 -33.15 23.46
CA ALA A 279 -25.35 -34.18 23.62
C ALA A 279 -24.46 -34.32 22.37
N VAL A 280 -25.06 -34.28 21.17
CA VAL A 280 -24.32 -34.22 19.89
C VAL A 280 -23.44 -32.97 19.84
N CYS A 281 -23.97 -31.80 20.23
CA CYS A 281 -23.18 -30.57 20.30
C CYS A 281 -22.02 -30.66 21.30
N ALA A 282 -22.21 -31.29 22.46
CA ALA A 282 -21.14 -31.52 23.43
C ALA A 282 -20.05 -32.45 22.88
N GLY A 283 -20.43 -33.48 22.12
CA GLY A 283 -19.49 -34.37 21.42
C GLY A 283 -18.65 -33.62 20.38
N VAL A 284 -19.32 -32.81 19.56
CA VAL A 284 -18.66 -31.92 18.57
C VAL A 284 -17.74 -30.89 19.25
N GLN A 285 -18.15 -30.30 20.38
CA GLN A 285 -17.31 -29.40 21.17
C GLN A 285 -16.06 -30.10 21.71
N ASN A 286 -16.19 -31.32 22.23
CA ASN A 286 -15.04 -32.13 22.65
C ASN A 286 -14.09 -32.42 21.49
N LYS A 287 -14.62 -32.77 20.30
CA LYS A 287 -13.82 -32.99 19.08
C LYS A 287 -13.05 -31.73 18.70
N VAL A 288 -13.70 -30.57 18.62
CA VAL A 288 -13.05 -29.28 18.28
C VAL A 288 -12.00 -28.88 19.33
N ASN A 289 -12.29 -29.05 20.62
CA ASN A 289 -11.35 -28.77 21.71
C ASN A 289 -10.14 -29.73 21.71
N SER A 290 -10.28 -30.95 21.18
CA SER A 290 -9.18 -31.91 21.06
C SER A 290 -8.20 -31.59 19.93
N VAL A 291 -8.58 -30.71 18.97
CA VAL A 291 -7.71 -30.30 17.87
C VAL A 291 -6.53 -29.49 18.40
N HIS A 292 -5.32 -29.96 18.12
CA HIS A 292 -4.09 -29.36 18.64
C HIS A 292 -3.99 -27.86 18.32
N LEU A 293 -3.72 -27.07 19.36
CA LEU A 293 -3.51 -25.62 19.29
C LEU A 293 -2.11 -25.30 19.82
N GLU A 294 -1.17 -25.01 18.92
CA GLU A 294 0.19 -24.62 19.29
C GLU A 294 0.22 -23.21 19.93
N GLN A 295 1.14 -23.00 20.87
CA GLN A 295 1.41 -21.66 21.40
C GLN A 295 2.09 -20.79 20.34
N ARG A 296 1.72 -19.50 20.29
CA ARG A 296 2.25 -18.52 19.32
C ARG A 296 3.76 -18.40 19.34
N GLU A 297 4.37 -18.57 20.52
CA GLU A 297 5.82 -18.53 20.75
C GLU A 297 6.56 -19.69 20.06
N GLN A 298 5.88 -20.82 19.88
CA GLN A 298 6.43 -22.05 19.32
C GLN A 298 6.33 -22.06 17.79
N ASN A 299 5.23 -21.58 17.22
CA ASN A 299 5.03 -21.55 15.77
C ASN A 299 4.48 -20.20 15.26
N LYS A 300 5.22 -19.58 14.33
CA LYS A 300 4.81 -18.34 13.65
C LYS A 300 3.55 -18.49 12.79
N SER A 301 3.13 -19.72 12.49
CA SER A 301 1.93 -20.05 11.71
C SER A 301 0.92 -20.88 12.51
N TRP A 302 1.00 -20.89 13.85
CA TRP A 302 0.16 -21.66 14.79
C TRP A 302 -1.32 -21.71 14.37
N LEU A 303 -1.92 -20.56 14.07
CA LEU A 303 -3.33 -20.44 13.71
C LEU A 303 -3.64 -21.08 12.34
N ALA A 304 -2.81 -20.86 11.34
CA ALA A 304 -3.02 -21.44 10.01
C ALA A 304 -2.85 -22.97 10.01
N VAL A 305 -1.98 -23.50 10.89
CA VAL A 305 -1.84 -24.94 11.15
C VAL A 305 -3.07 -25.48 11.87
N HIS A 306 -3.46 -24.86 12.98
CA HIS A 306 -4.64 -25.26 13.76
C HIS A 306 -5.93 -25.25 12.92
N LEU A 307 -6.19 -24.18 12.17
CA LEU A 307 -7.33 -24.08 11.25
C LEU A 307 -7.28 -25.13 10.13
N GLY A 308 -6.08 -25.58 9.73
CA GLY A 308 -5.91 -26.71 8.82
C GLY A 308 -6.30 -28.04 9.46
N LEU A 309 -5.81 -28.33 10.66
CA LEU A 309 -6.14 -29.53 11.42
C LEU A 309 -7.64 -29.59 11.78
N LEU A 310 -8.22 -28.45 12.15
CA LEU A 310 -9.64 -28.30 12.45
C LEU A 310 -10.51 -28.64 11.23
N GLY A 311 -10.15 -28.13 10.05
CA GLY A 311 -10.83 -28.48 8.79
C GLY A 311 -10.83 -29.98 8.50
N ASN A 312 -9.68 -30.64 8.67
CA ASN A 312 -9.58 -32.09 8.49
C ASN A 312 -10.43 -32.85 9.52
N ALA A 313 -10.34 -32.48 10.80
CA ALA A 313 -11.08 -33.13 11.88
C ALA A 313 -12.61 -33.03 11.73
N ILE A 314 -13.12 -31.93 11.13
CA ILE A 314 -14.53 -31.77 10.78
C ILE A 314 -14.93 -32.76 9.67
N VAL A 315 -14.14 -32.86 8.59
CA VAL A 315 -14.45 -33.76 7.46
C VAL A 315 -14.38 -35.22 7.90
N GLU A 316 -13.34 -35.61 8.64
CA GLU A 316 -13.16 -36.98 9.16
C GLU A 316 -14.33 -37.41 10.06
N ASP A 317 -14.81 -36.53 10.95
CA ASP A 317 -15.97 -36.85 11.81
C ASP A 317 -17.28 -36.91 11.02
N LEU A 318 -17.54 -35.96 10.11
CA LEU A 318 -18.75 -35.97 9.27
C LEU A 318 -18.79 -37.17 8.31
N GLU A 319 -17.65 -37.60 7.77
CA GLU A 319 -17.54 -38.85 7.02
C GLU A 319 -17.87 -40.07 7.88
N ASN A 320 -17.39 -40.12 9.12
CA ASN A 320 -17.70 -41.18 10.07
C ASN A 320 -19.19 -41.17 10.47
N VAL A 321 -19.77 -39.99 10.72
CA VAL A 321 -21.21 -39.82 11.00
C VAL A 321 -22.06 -40.37 9.86
N LYS A 322 -21.69 -40.08 8.62
CA LYS A 322 -22.37 -40.57 7.41
C LYS A 322 -22.22 -42.08 7.21
N LYS A 323 -21.03 -42.64 7.43
CA LYS A 323 -20.72 -44.06 7.21
C LYS A 323 -21.31 -44.97 8.29
N GLU A 324 -21.26 -44.57 9.55
CA GLU A 324 -21.61 -45.44 10.69
C GLU A 324 -22.78 -44.93 11.53
N LEU A 325 -22.69 -43.70 12.07
CA LEU A 325 -23.66 -43.22 13.07
C LEU A 325 -25.06 -43.00 12.50
N ARG A 326 -25.17 -42.59 11.23
CA ARG A 326 -26.44 -42.42 10.52
C ARG A 326 -27.36 -43.63 10.64
N TRP A 327 -26.80 -44.83 10.52
CA TRP A 327 -27.55 -46.10 10.55
C TRP A 327 -27.90 -46.56 11.97
N SER A 328 -27.36 -45.88 12.99
CA SER A 328 -27.63 -46.16 14.40
C SER A 328 -28.86 -45.43 14.96
N TYR A 329 -29.55 -44.64 14.13
CA TYR A 329 -30.79 -43.93 14.47
C TYR A 329 -31.81 -44.01 13.33
N PRO A 330 -33.13 -43.93 13.62
CA PRO A 330 -34.17 -43.74 12.61
C PRO A 330 -34.01 -42.43 11.81
N PRO A 331 -34.49 -42.38 10.54
CA PRO A 331 -34.36 -41.20 9.68
C PRO A 331 -34.95 -39.91 10.26
N THR A 332 -35.94 -40.00 11.14
CA THR A 332 -36.60 -38.87 11.81
C THR A 332 -35.63 -37.95 12.57
N PHE A 333 -34.54 -38.50 13.11
CA PHE A 333 -33.54 -37.75 13.88
C PHE A 333 -32.66 -36.83 13.01
N LYS A 334 -32.64 -37.03 11.67
CA LYS A 334 -31.81 -36.27 10.73
C LYS A 334 -30.34 -36.11 11.19
N VAL A 335 -29.76 -37.19 11.74
CA VAL A 335 -28.46 -37.18 12.45
C VAL A 335 -27.39 -36.33 11.77
N PHE A 336 -27.20 -36.51 10.46
CA PHE A 336 -26.21 -35.75 9.69
C PHE A 336 -26.44 -34.23 9.73
N SER A 337 -27.67 -33.77 9.53
CA SER A 337 -28.06 -32.35 9.64
C SER A 337 -27.81 -31.79 11.04
N THR A 338 -28.14 -32.57 12.08
CA THR A 338 -27.88 -32.18 13.47
C THR A 338 -26.39 -32.02 13.72
N TYR A 339 -25.54 -32.97 13.30
CA TYR A 339 -24.08 -32.83 13.41
C TYR A 339 -23.55 -31.62 12.61
N VAL A 340 -24.01 -31.38 11.39
CA VAL A 340 -23.61 -30.23 10.56
C VAL A 340 -23.98 -28.90 11.26
N ARG A 341 -25.22 -28.78 11.76
CA ARG A 341 -25.68 -27.63 12.57
C ARG A 341 -24.87 -27.47 13.86
N SER A 342 -24.54 -28.55 14.55
CA SER A 342 -23.66 -28.55 15.72
C SER A 342 -22.27 -28.01 15.38
N TYR A 343 -21.67 -28.45 14.26
CA TYR A 343 -20.39 -27.96 13.77
C TYR A 343 -20.43 -26.47 13.43
N HIS A 344 -21.49 -25.98 12.76
CA HIS A 344 -21.62 -24.55 12.49
C HIS A 344 -21.64 -23.70 13.76
N ARG A 345 -22.37 -24.16 14.80
CA ARG A 345 -22.49 -23.51 16.12
C ARG A 345 -21.16 -23.52 16.90
N VAL A 346 -20.60 -24.71 17.10
CA VAL A 346 -19.38 -24.92 17.90
C VAL A 346 -18.16 -24.25 17.26
N VAL A 347 -17.97 -24.39 15.94
CA VAL A 347 -16.83 -23.78 15.25
C VAL A 347 -16.95 -22.25 15.31
N GLY A 348 -18.15 -21.67 15.14
CA GLY A 348 -18.36 -20.23 15.27
C GLY A 348 -17.92 -19.69 16.64
N GLN A 349 -18.33 -20.37 17.73
CA GLN A 349 -17.92 -20.04 19.10
C GLN A 349 -16.40 -20.21 19.31
N HIS A 350 -15.81 -21.27 18.78
CA HIS A 350 -14.37 -21.52 18.86
C HIS A 350 -13.56 -20.43 18.17
N LEU A 351 -13.93 -20.05 16.94
CA LEU A 351 -13.26 -18.96 16.22
C LEU A 351 -13.39 -17.60 16.93
N LYS A 352 -14.53 -17.35 17.60
CA LYS A 352 -14.69 -16.17 18.46
C LYS A 352 -13.73 -16.19 19.66
N SER A 353 -13.50 -17.35 20.28
CA SER A 353 -12.53 -17.49 21.38
C SER A 353 -11.09 -17.20 20.95
N LEU A 354 -10.73 -17.55 19.71
CA LEU A 354 -9.40 -17.29 19.14
C LEU A 354 -9.16 -15.80 18.86
N GLU A 355 -10.21 -15.00 18.63
CA GLU A 355 -10.12 -13.57 18.29
C GLU A 355 -9.22 -12.76 19.24
N GLY A 356 -9.27 -13.07 20.55
CA GLY A 356 -8.48 -12.37 21.56
C GLY A 356 -6.96 -12.60 21.46
N GLN A 357 -6.54 -13.71 20.85
CA GLN A 357 -5.13 -14.07 20.67
C GLN A 357 -4.58 -13.55 19.33
N VAL A 358 -5.46 -13.27 18.37
CA VAL A 358 -5.14 -12.84 17.01
C VAL A 358 -4.78 -11.35 16.99
N SER A 359 -3.47 -11.07 16.96
CA SER A 359 -2.93 -9.70 16.98
C SER A 359 -2.15 -9.29 15.72
N GLU A 360 -1.55 -10.24 15.00
CA GLU A 360 -0.77 -9.98 13.79
C GLU A 360 -1.65 -10.02 12.53
N GLN A 361 -1.28 -9.22 11.52
CA GLN A 361 -2.04 -9.17 10.26
C GLN A 361 -2.04 -10.51 9.49
N LYS A 362 -1.02 -11.34 9.65
CA LYS A 362 -0.95 -12.70 9.09
C LYS A 362 -2.01 -13.63 9.70
N ASP A 363 -2.28 -13.46 11.00
CA ASP A 363 -3.19 -14.31 11.77
C ASP A 363 -4.64 -13.86 11.48
N LEU A 364 -4.87 -12.54 11.42
CA LEU A 364 -6.13 -11.96 10.92
C LEU A 364 -6.43 -12.41 9.49
N PHE A 365 -5.43 -12.46 8.60
CA PHE A 365 -5.57 -12.98 7.24
C PHE A 365 -5.95 -14.47 7.25
N ALA A 366 -5.26 -15.31 8.02
CA ALA A 366 -5.54 -16.74 8.10
C ALA A 366 -6.97 -17.02 8.62
N LEU A 367 -7.42 -16.28 9.63
CA LEU A 367 -8.78 -16.41 10.15
C LEU A 367 -9.85 -15.95 9.15
N LEU A 368 -9.65 -14.81 8.48
CA LEU A 368 -10.56 -14.31 7.45
C LEU A 368 -10.60 -15.23 6.22
N GLU A 369 -9.46 -15.73 5.75
CA GLU A 369 -9.39 -16.68 4.62
C GLU A 369 -10.15 -17.97 4.94
N TRP A 370 -9.98 -18.46 6.17
CA TRP A 370 -10.64 -19.69 6.58
C TRP A 370 -12.16 -19.55 6.65
N ILE A 371 -12.64 -18.47 7.29
CA ILE A 371 -14.08 -18.19 7.42
C ILE A 371 -14.72 -17.93 6.05
N LEU A 372 -14.13 -17.05 5.23
CA LEU A 372 -14.75 -16.56 3.99
C LEU A 372 -14.63 -17.54 2.82
N ASN A 373 -13.49 -18.23 2.70
CA ASN A 373 -13.17 -19.02 1.50
C ASN A 373 -13.04 -20.51 1.80
N ARG A 374 -12.35 -20.88 2.88
CA ARG A 374 -11.93 -22.28 3.08
C ARG A 374 -13.02 -23.17 3.67
N TYR A 375 -13.82 -22.66 4.60
CA TYR A 375 -14.89 -23.42 5.27
C TYR A 375 -15.96 -23.91 4.30
N GLN A 376 -16.43 -23.03 3.42
CA GLN A 376 -17.44 -23.32 2.40
C GLN A 376 -16.89 -24.10 1.19
N SER A 377 -15.55 -24.20 1.05
CA SER A 377 -14.93 -24.85 -0.10
C SER A 377 -15.06 -26.38 -0.09
N ASP A 378 -14.80 -26.98 -1.26
CA ASP A 378 -14.63 -28.42 -1.53
C ASP A 378 -13.63 -29.14 -0.61
N ARG A 379 -12.89 -28.41 0.24
CA ARG A 379 -11.94 -28.96 1.22
C ARG A 379 -12.54 -29.25 2.59
N ILE A 380 -13.68 -28.64 2.92
CA ILE A 380 -14.37 -28.81 4.21
C ILE A 380 -15.84 -29.11 3.92
N MET A 381 -16.74 -28.12 3.97
CA MET A 381 -18.18 -28.39 3.82
C MET A 381 -18.58 -28.76 2.40
N GLY A 382 -17.88 -28.26 1.37
CA GLY A 382 -18.13 -28.64 -0.02
C GLY A 382 -17.59 -30.03 -0.41
N SER A 383 -16.99 -30.81 0.51
CA SER A 383 -16.27 -32.04 0.15
C SER A 383 -17.15 -33.07 -0.58
N LEU A 384 -16.62 -33.61 -1.68
CA LEU A 384 -17.24 -34.69 -2.44
C LEU A 384 -17.51 -35.95 -1.60
N THR A 385 -16.73 -36.18 -0.54
CA THR A 385 -16.93 -37.34 0.36
C THR A 385 -18.20 -37.20 1.21
N LEU A 386 -18.66 -35.97 1.45
CA LEU A 386 -19.88 -35.68 2.19
C LEU A 386 -21.14 -35.75 1.31
N GLN A 387 -21.01 -35.61 -0.02
CA GLN A 387 -22.15 -35.70 -0.95
C GLN A 387 -22.72 -37.13 -1.09
N PRO A 388 -24.05 -37.31 -1.22
CA PRO A 388 -25.06 -36.29 -1.50
C PRO A 388 -25.64 -35.57 -0.28
N ASP A 389 -25.32 -36.00 0.95
CA ASP A 389 -26.07 -35.59 2.14
C ASP A 389 -25.93 -34.10 2.48
N MET A 390 -24.82 -33.48 2.10
CA MET A 390 -24.62 -32.03 2.22
C MET A 390 -25.40 -31.20 1.16
N THR A 391 -25.96 -31.81 0.11
CA THR A 391 -26.68 -31.07 -0.96
C THR A 391 -27.91 -30.31 -0.46
N HIS A 392 -28.50 -30.74 0.67
CA HIS A 392 -29.70 -30.13 1.25
C HIS A 392 -29.44 -29.32 2.53
N GLU A 393 -28.19 -29.28 3.01
CA GLU A 393 -27.79 -28.58 4.22
C GLU A 393 -27.19 -27.20 3.89
N SER A 394 -27.13 -26.31 4.89
CA SER A 394 -26.40 -25.05 4.74
C SER A 394 -24.88 -25.28 4.79
N THR A 395 -24.12 -24.43 4.13
CA THR A 395 -22.65 -24.34 4.28
C THR A 395 -22.22 -23.18 5.17
N ASP A 396 -23.17 -22.38 5.68
CA ASP A 396 -22.91 -21.15 6.42
C ASP A 396 -22.58 -21.40 7.89
N LEU A 397 -21.45 -20.84 8.33
CA LEU A 397 -20.99 -20.88 9.72
C LEU A 397 -21.87 -19.99 10.60
N GLN A 398 -22.31 -20.48 11.76
CA GLN A 398 -23.10 -19.71 12.72
C GLN A 398 -22.20 -18.77 13.52
N LEU A 399 -21.95 -17.59 12.98
CA LEU A 399 -21.19 -16.53 13.63
C LEU A 399 -22.09 -15.61 14.46
N GLU A 400 -21.52 -15.06 15.54
CA GLU A 400 -22.12 -13.96 16.29
C GLU A 400 -22.36 -12.74 15.36
N PRO A 401 -23.47 -11.98 15.53
CA PRO A 401 -23.67 -10.72 14.83
C PRO A 401 -22.45 -9.81 14.88
N ASP A 402 -22.19 -9.10 13.79
CA ASP A 402 -21.07 -8.17 13.58
C ASP A 402 -19.64 -8.74 13.70
N PHE A 403 -19.41 -9.95 14.23
CA PHE A 403 -18.06 -10.51 14.44
C PHE A 403 -17.20 -10.51 13.17
N LEU A 404 -17.79 -10.86 12.02
CA LEU A 404 -17.08 -10.88 10.74
C LEU A 404 -16.69 -9.46 10.26
N GLU A 405 -17.53 -8.44 10.50
CA GLU A 405 -17.18 -7.05 10.16
C GLU A 405 -16.17 -6.49 11.17
N GLN A 406 -16.29 -6.79 12.47
CA GLN A 406 -15.28 -6.44 13.48
C GLN A 406 -13.89 -7.01 13.12
N LEU A 407 -13.84 -8.24 12.60
CA LEU A 407 -12.59 -8.88 12.16
C LEU A 407 -12.01 -8.23 10.89
N LYS A 408 -12.87 -7.88 9.91
CA LYS A 408 -12.47 -7.12 8.72
C LYS A 408 -11.93 -5.73 9.08
N ASP A 409 -12.60 -5.02 9.98
CA ASP A 409 -12.19 -3.68 10.39
C ASP A 409 -10.92 -3.72 11.25
N LYS A 410 -10.73 -4.73 12.12
CA LYS A 410 -9.43 -5.02 12.77
C LYS A 410 -8.32 -5.24 11.74
N PHE A 411 -8.57 -6.00 10.67
CA PHE A 411 -7.60 -6.21 9.59
C PHE A 411 -7.24 -4.92 8.87
N VAL A 412 -8.22 -4.06 8.54
CA VAL A 412 -8.01 -2.74 7.92
C VAL A 412 -7.21 -1.82 8.84
N CYS A 413 -7.55 -1.76 10.13
CA CYS A 413 -6.81 -0.97 11.13
C CYS A 413 -5.36 -1.42 11.28
N ARG A 414 -5.08 -2.73 11.32
CA ARG A 414 -3.70 -3.24 11.31
C ARG A 414 -2.97 -2.93 10.02
N ALA A 415 -3.64 -3.04 8.87
CA ALA A 415 -3.06 -2.67 7.58
C ALA A 415 -2.65 -1.18 7.55
N LYS A 416 -3.47 -0.30 8.13
CA LYS A 416 -3.21 1.14 8.28
C LYS A 416 -1.95 1.43 9.10
N GLU A 417 -1.82 0.78 10.27
CA GLU A 417 -0.65 0.91 11.15
C GLU A 417 0.65 0.47 10.44
N GLU A 418 0.60 -0.65 9.72
CA GLU A 418 1.76 -1.17 8.97
C GLU A 418 2.14 -0.28 7.77
N MET A 419 1.14 0.27 7.06
CA MET A 419 1.37 1.24 5.99
C MET A 419 2.06 2.49 6.52
N LYS A 420 1.56 3.07 7.63
CA LYS A 420 2.18 4.22 8.29
C LYS A 420 3.65 3.95 8.68
N LYS A 421 3.92 2.82 9.35
CA LYS A 421 5.31 2.42 9.70
C LYS A 421 6.20 2.27 8.47
N THR A 422 5.66 1.75 7.37
CA THR A 422 6.42 1.55 6.14
C THR A 422 6.76 2.88 5.47
N LEU A 423 5.82 3.82 5.41
CA LEU A 423 6.06 5.19 4.94
C LEU A 423 7.10 5.93 5.80
N GLU A 424 7.04 5.79 7.13
CA GLU A 424 8.05 6.34 8.05
C GLU A 424 9.43 5.69 7.84
N ASN A 425 9.48 4.38 7.55
CA ASN A 425 10.73 3.67 7.30
C ASN A 425 11.34 4.05 5.94
N ILE A 426 10.54 4.35 4.92
CA ILE A 426 11.01 4.89 3.64
C ILE A 426 11.75 6.22 3.86
N ILE A 427 11.20 7.14 4.67
CA ILE A 427 11.88 8.41 5.02
C ILE A 427 13.21 8.15 5.75
N LYS A 428 13.24 7.19 6.69
CA LYS A 428 14.48 6.82 7.39
C LYS A 428 15.54 6.25 6.43
N VAL A 429 15.14 5.38 5.50
CA VAL A 429 16.06 4.80 4.50
C VAL A 429 16.59 5.87 3.56
N GLU A 430 15.76 6.80 3.08
CA GLU A 430 16.20 7.95 2.27
C GLU A 430 17.20 8.82 3.05
N ASN A 431 16.95 9.08 4.35
CA ASN A 431 17.89 9.80 5.20
C ASN A 431 19.23 9.07 5.39
N GLU A 432 19.20 7.77 5.70
CA GLU A 432 20.39 6.94 5.94
C GLU A 432 21.22 6.70 4.67
N THR A 433 20.57 6.57 3.50
CA THR A 433 21.24 6.19 2.24
C THR A 433 21.51 7.36 1.30
N VAL A 434 20.82 8.49 1.45
CA VAL A 434 20.97 9.68 0.60
C VAL A 434 21.40 10.90 1.41
N TRP A 435 20.58 11.38 2.35
CA TRP A 435 20.76 12.69 2.99
C TRP A 435 22.00 12.77 3.90
N SER A 436 22.14 11.81 4.82
CA SER A 436 23.21 11.80 5.84
C SER A 436 24.59 11.60 5.22
N VAL A 437 24.70 10.76 4.19
CA VAL A 437 25.92 10.49 3.44
C VAL A 437 26.15 11.46 2.27
N ARG A 438 25.20 12.37 2.00
CA ARG A 438 25.23 13.33 0.89
C ARG A 438 25.45 12.67 -0.49
N LYS A 439 24.81 11.52 -0.69
CA LYS A 439 24.89 10.76 -1.96
C LYS A 439 24.28 11.59 -3.09
N LYS A 440 24.95 11.69 -4.23
CA LYS A 440 24.36 12.26 -5.45
C LYS A 440 23.22 11.37 -5.97
N PRO A 441 22.13 11.95 -6.52
CA PRO A 441 21.13 11.18 -7.26
C PRO A 441 21.77 10.40 -8.40
N GLU A 442 21.21 9.24 -8.71
CA GLU A 442 21.58 8.44 -9.87
C GLU A 442 20.67 8.84 -11.05
N GLU A 443 21.20 8.81 -12.27
CA GLU A 443 20.43 9.02 -13.49
C GLU A 443 19.69 7.71 -13.84
N GLU A 444 18.36 7.78 -14.03
CA GLU A 444 17.61 6.70 -14.67
C GLU A 444 18.03 6.54 -16.14
N GLU A 445 17.60 5.47 -16.82
CA GLU A 445 17.90 5.23 -18.25
C GLU A 445 17.50 6.42 -19.15
N ASP A 446 16.47 7.17 -18.75
CA ASP A 446 15.96 8.38 -19.41
C ASP A 446 16.64 9.70 -18.93
N LYS A 447 17.75 9.63 -18.19
CA LYS A 447 18.53 10.76 -17.60
C LYS A 447 17.86 11.59 -16.50
N PHE A 448 16.62 11.26 -16.13
CA PHE A 448 15.94 11.93 -15.02
C PHE A 448 16.49 11.46 -13.66
N PHE A 449 16.52 12.37 -12.67
CA PHE A 449 16.81 11.99 -11.29
C PHE A 449 15.52 11.52 -10.60
N CYS A 450 15.53 10.33 -9.98
CA CYS A 450 14.42 9.81 -9.17
C CYS A 450 14.96 9.07 -7.94
N SER A 451 14.17 9.01 -6.86
CA SER A 451 14.36 8.05 -5.77
C SER A 451 13.48 6.81 -6.04
N PRO A 452 13.87 5.60 -5.59
CA PRO A 452 13.08 4.37 -5.77
C PRO A 452 11.72 4.37 -5.03
N PHE A 453 11.52 5.23 -4.02
CA PHE A 453 10.33 5.14 -3.15
C PHE A 453 8.96 5.12 -3.85
N PRO A 454 8.71 5.79 -4.99
CA PRO A 454 7.42 5.74 -5.67
C PRO A 454 7.05 4.33 -6.16
N MET A 455 8.05 3.54 -6.55
CA MET A 455 7.88 2.15 -6.98
C MET A 455 7.76 1.20 -5.79
N ASP A 456 8.48 1.47 -4.70
CA ASP A 456 8.32 0.72 -3.45
C ASP A 456 6.90 0.86 -2.91
N ILE A 457 6.41 2.11 -2.77
CA ILE A 457 5.04 2.40 -2.30
C ILE A 457 4.01 1.74 -3.22
N TRP A 458 4.14 1.85 -4.53
CA TRP A 458 3.22 1.20 -5.48
C TRP A 458 3.21 -0.32 -5.33
N THR A 459 4.38 -0.94 -5.18
CA THR A 459 4.51 -2.39 -5.00
C THR A 459 3.87 -2.86 -3.70
N ILE A 460 4.01 -2.08 -2.61
CA ILE A 460 3.35 -2.34 -1.33
C ILE A 460 1.82 -2.24 -1.47
N VAL A 461 1.30 -1.14 -2.03
CA VAL A 461 -0.15 -0.94 -2.21
C VAL A 461 -0.74 -2.06 -3.07
N LYS A 462 -0.13 -2.35 -4.22
CA LYS A 462 -0.58 -3.41 -5.14
C LYS A 462 -0.51 -4.80 -4.52
N GLY A 463 0.56 -5.09 -3.79
CA GLY A 463 0.74 -6.36 -3.07
C GLY A 463 -0.35 -6.57 -2.02
N ARG A 464 -0.68 -5.54 -1.24
CA ARG A 464 -1.74 -5.61 -0.22
C ARG A 464 -3.14 -5.65 -0.82
N ALA A 465 -3.41 -4.90 -1.89
CA ALA A 465 -4.66 -4.97 -2.64
C ALA A 465 -4.94 -6.39 -3.16
N ASN A 466 -3.94 -7.06 -3.75
CA ASN A 466 -4.06 -8.45 -4.20
C ASN A 466 -4.36 -9.42 -3.05
N ILE A 467 -3.79 -9.19 -1.86
CA ILE A 467 -4.04 -10.02 -0.66
C ILE A 467 -5.47 -9.80 -0.14
N SER A 468 -5.96 -8.56 -0.05
CA SER A 468 -7.34 -8.29 0.37
C SER A 468 -8.37 -8.75 -0.65
N LYS A 469 -8.07 -8.69 -1.95
CA LYS A 469 -8.90 -9.24 -3.04
C LYS A 469 -9.14 -10.76 -2.90
N GLN A 470 -8.14 -11.51 -2.43
CA GLN A 470 -8.28 -12.94 -2.17
C GLN A 470 -9.22 -13.24 -1.00
N LEU A 471 -9.40 -12.30 -0.06
CA LEU A 471 -10.36 -12.44 1.05
C LEU A 471 -11.77 -12.02 0.64
N CYS A 472 -11.94 -10.81 0.12
CA CYS A 472 -13.23 -10.25 -0.25
C CYS A 472 -13.06 -8.99 -1.10
N VAL A 473 -13.85 -8.84 -2.17
CA VAL A 473 -13.82 -7.65 -3.06
C VAL A 473 -14.09 -6.34 -2.29
N ASN A 474 -15.03 -6.35 -1.33
CA ASN A 474 -15.32 -5.17 -0.52
C ASN A 474 -14.15 -4.79 0.41
N LEU A 475 -13.32 -5.77 0.80
CA LEU A 475 -12.13 -5.56 1.63
C LEU A 475 -10.97 -4.99 0.81
N GLU A 476 -10.85 -5.34 -0.48
CA GLU A 476 -9.90 -4.72 -1.42
C GLU A 476 -10.07 -3.20 -1.43
N GLN A 477 -11.30 -2.71 -1.64
CA GLN A 477 -11.60 -1.28 -1.67
C GLN A 477 -11.35 -0.60 -0.31
N LYS A 478 -11.84 -1.17 0.81
CA LYS A 478 -11.58 -0.64 2.18
C LYS A 478 -10.08 -0.47 2.45
N VAL A 479 -9.25 -1.44 2.05
CA VAL A 479 -7.78 -1.41 2.26
C VAL A 479 -7.10 -0.36 1.37
N ILE A 480 -7.43 -0.31 0.06
CA ILE A 480 -6.86 0.70 -0.87
C ILE A 480 -7.22 2.11 -0.38
N GLN A 481 -8.48 2.35 -0.03
CA GLN A 481 -8.95 3.64 0.49
C GLN A 481 -8.15 4.07 1.73
N THR A 482 -7.99 3.16 2.69
CA THR A 482 -7.22 3.41 3.93
C THR A 482 -5.74 3.70 3.65
N PHE A 483 -5.15 3.04 2.66
CA PHE A 483 -3.76 3.24 2.27
C PHE A 483 -3.55 4.60 1.60
N LEU A 484 -4.45 5.01 0.71
CA LEU A 484 -4.41 6.31 0.07
C LEU A 484 -4.61 7.45 1.09
N GLN A 485 -5.46 7.25 2.12
CA GLN A 485 -5.62 8.21 3.22
C GLN A 485 -4.33 8.42 4.04
N GLU A 486 -3.59 7.37 4.39
CA GLU A 486 -2.27 7.55 5.03
C GLU A 486 -1.22 8.12 4.06
N LEU A 487 -1.30 7.76 2.78
CA LEU A 487 -0.40 8.27 1.75
C LEU A 487 -0.59 9.78 1.47
N GLN A 488 -1.79 10.35 1.70
CA GLN A 488 -2.00 11.80 1.65
C GLN A 488 -1.14 12.57 2.66
N LEU A 489 -0.84 11.97 3.82
CA LEU A 489 -0.03 12.59 4.87
C LEU A 489 1.48 12.47 4.59
N TYR A 490 1.89 11.60 3.67
CA TYR A 490 3.29 11.31 3.38
C TYR A 490 4.06 12.46 2.72
N PRO A 491 3.56 13.15 1.66
CA PRO A 491 4.29 14.25 1.02
C PRO A 491 4.71 15.35 1.98
N GLN A 492 3.82 15.77 2.90
CA GLN A 492 4.13 16.80 3.89
C GLN A 492 5.20 16.34 4.90
N ARG A 493 5.06 15.12 5.46
CA ARG A 493 6.05 14.54 6.40
C ARG A 493 7.42 14.36 5.74
N PHE A 494 7.45 13.90 4.50
CA PHE A 494 8.68 13.75 3.73
C PHE A 494 9.36 15.10 3.50
N GLU A 495 8.62 16.14 3.09
CA GLU A 495 9.18 17.49 2.88
C GLU A 495 9.71 18.10 4.18
N GLU A 496 9.04 17.88 5.31
CA GLU A 496 9.49 18.33 6.62
C GLU A 496 10.83 17.69 7.03
N GLU A 497 10.93 16.36 6.97
CA GLU A 497 12.16 15.63 7.29
C GLU A 497 13.29 15.93 6.29
N PHE A 498 12.98 16.01 4.99
CA PHE A 498 13.93 16.46 3.97
C PHE A 498 14.50 17.85 4.30
N ARG A 499 13.63 18.82 4.62
CA ARG A 499 14.07 20.18 5.01
C ARG A 499 14.91 20.15 6.28
N ARG A 500 14.47 19.40 7.29
CA ARG A 500 15.15 19.24 8.58
C ARG A 500 16.57 18.64 8.43
N HIS A 501 16.73 17.65 7.56
CA HIS A 501 18.01 16.96 7.35
C HIS A 501 18.92 17.63 6.31
N CYS A 502 18.35 18.31 5.29
CA CYS A 502 19.12 18.86 4.18
C CYS A 502 19.21 20.40 4.10
N ALA A 503 18.51 21.18 4.93
CA ALA A 503 18.57 22.66 4.85
C ALA A 503 20.01 23.23 4.97
N ALA A 504 20.89 22.56 5.73
CA ALA A 504 22.30 22.92 5.86
C ALA A 504 23.17 22.65 4.61
N ILE A 505 22.58 22.14 3.52
CA ILE A 505 23.25 21.90 2.22
C ILE A 505 23.14 23.14 1.30
N GLN A 506 22.35 24.15 1.67
CA GLN A 506 22.20 25.38 0.87
C GLN A 506 23.45 26.29 0.88
N PRO A 507 23.83 26.89 -0.28
CA PRO A 507 23.55 26.51 -1.65
C PRO A 507 24.84 26.04 -2.38
N GLN A 508 24.95 24.74 -2.61
CA GLN A 508 25.92 24.07 -3.50
C GLN A 508 25.21 22.85 -4.17
N PRO A 509 25.67 22.32 -5.32
CA PRO A 509 24.78 21.81 -6.39
C PRO A 509 23.85 20.66 -5.98
N LEU A 510 24.26 19.84 -5.00
CA LEU A 510 23.48 18.72 -4.46
C LEU A 510 22.08 19.12 -3.96
N TRP A 511 21.92 20.35 -3.42
CA TRP A 511 20.60 20.84 -2.99
C TRP A 511 19.61 20.92 -4.16
N THR A 512 20.06 21.40 -5.32
CA THR A 512 19.27 21.49 -6.55
C THR A 512 18.99 20.10 -7.12
N GLU A 513 19.99 19.22 -7.17
CA GLU A 513 19.86 17.82 -7.58
C GLU A 513 18.75 17.10 -6.78
N TYR A 514 18.71 17.28 -5.45
CA TYR A 514 17.67 16.71 -4.58
C TYR A 514 16.26 17.28 -4.85
N HIS A 515 16.12 18.59 -5.10
CA HIS A 515 14.81 19.16 -5.42
C HIS A 515 14.23 18.59 -6.71
N ILE A 516 15.08 18.46 -7.75
CA ILE A 516 14.70 17.84 -9.03
C ILE A 516 14.29 16.38 -8.81
N THR A 517 15.11 15.63 -8.05
CA THR A 517 14.83 14.22 -7.68
C THR A 517 13.45 14.07 -7.04
N TYR A 518 13.12 14.90 -6.06
CA TYR A 518 11.85 14.76 -5.33
C TYR A 518 10.64 15.32 -6.08
N ILE A 519 10.79 16.33 -6.94
CA ILE A 519 9.73 16.71 -7.88
C ILE A 519 9.38 15.51 -8.77
N ASN A 520 10.36 14.93 -9.46
CA ASN A 520 10.17 13.76 -10.32
C ASN A 520 9.60 12.54 -9.58
N SER A 521 10.06 12.30 -8.34
CA SER A 521 9.61 11.18 -7.52
C SER A 521 8.15 11.36 -7.09
N PHE A 522 7.75 12.57 -6.67
CA PHE A 522 6.36 12.84 -6.32
C PHE A 522 5.41 12.81 -7.53
N MET A 523 5.86 13.24 -8.72
CA MET A 523 5.11 13.03 -9.97
C MET A 523 4.88 11.54 -10.24
N SER A 524 5.94 10.75 -10.13
CA SER A 524 5.89 9.30 -10.38
C SER A 524 4.98 8.61 -9.36
N LEU A 525 5.00 9.05 -8.08
CA LEU A 525 4.10 8.57 -7.05
C LEU A 525 2.63 8.89 -7.37
N GLN A 526 2.34 10.10 -7.86
CA GLN A 526 0.99 10.49 -8.27
C GLN A 526 0.49 9.60 -9.43
N ALA A 527 1.30 9.46 -10.49
CA ALA A 527 0.96 8.64 -11.66
C ALA A 527 0.76 7.16 -11.28
N ASN A 528 1.58 6.62 -10.37
CA ASN A 528 1.43 5.27 -9.85
C ASN A 528 0.11 5.05 -9.09
N MET A 529 -0.47 6.10 -8.49
CA MET A 529 -1.74 6.03 -7.75
C MET A 529 -2.97 6.39 -8.59
N ASP A 530 -2.79 7.03 -9.75
CA ASP A 530 -3.88 7.36 -10.69
C ASP A 530 -4.63 6.10 -11.17
N GLY A 531 -3.98 4.93 -11.18
CA GLY A 531 -4.61 3.63 -11.44
C GLY A 531 -5.69 3.19 -10.43
N TYR A 532 -5.84 3.86 -9.29
CA TYR A 532 -6.90 3.64 -8.30
C TYR A 532 -8.01 4.71 -8.35
N HIS A 533 -7.97 5.63 -9.32
CA HIS A 533 -8.94 6.73 -9.41
C HIS A 533 -10.40 6.25 -9.56
N GLU A 534 -10.62 5.14 -10.28
CA GLU A 534 -11.98 4.58 -10.46
C GLU A 534 -12.57 4.02 -9.16
N SER A 535 -11.75 3.43 -8.28
CA SER A 535 -12.20 2.80 -7.03
C SER A 535 -12.20 3.75 -5.82
N CYS A 536 -11.28 4.72 -5.79
CA CYS A 536 -11.08 5.64 -4.66
C CYS A 536 -10.85 7.10 -5.15
N PRO A 537 -11.79 7.72 -5.89
CA PRO A 537 -11.57 9.02 -6.55
C PRO A 537 -11.29 10.16 -5.57
N ARG A 538 -11.96 10.17 -4.41
CA ARG A 538 -11.77 11.20 -3.38
C ARG A 538 -10.37 11.14 -2.79
N GLU A 539 -9.89 9.93 -2.54
CA GLU A 539 -8.59 9.69 -1.92
C GLU A 539 -7.43 9.94 -2.88
N VAL A 540 -7.58 9.59 -4.17
CA VAL A 540 -6.60 9.91 -5.21
C VAL A 540 -6.53 11.41 -5.46
N GLU A 541 -7.65 12.15 -5.54
CA GLU A 541 -7.58 13.60 -5.72
C GLU A 541 -7.06 14.33 -4.47
N GLY A 542 -7.36 13.82 -3.27
CA GLY A 542 -6.72 14.27 -2.03
C GLY A 542 -5.19 14.14 -2.10
N LEU A 543 -4.69 12.99 -2.55
CA LEU A 543 -3.24 12.78 -2.74
C LEU A 543 -2.68 13.71 -3.83
N ARG A 544 -3.38 13.87 -4.96
CA ARG A 544 -2.99 14.76 -6.05
C ARG A 544 -2.82 16.20 -5.55
N LYS A 545 -3.73 16.69 -4.71
CA LYS A 545 -3.66 18.03 -4.11
C LYS A 545 -2.41 18.19 -3.23
N GLU A 546 -2.14 17.24 -2.34
CA GLU A 546 -0.97 17.32 -1.44
C GLU A 546 0.36 17.16 -2.18
N VAL A 547 0.42 16.29 -3.19
CA VAL A 547 1.57 16.17 -4.10
C VAL A 547 1.82 17.47 -4.86
N LYS A 548 0.80 18.06 -5.50
CA LYS A 548 0.92 19.36 -6.18
C LYS A 548 1.39 20.48 -5.23
N SER A 549 0.92 20.45 -3.98
CA SER A 549 1.30 21.41 -2.94
C SER A 549 2.80 21.31 -2.58
N VAL A 550 3.33 20.09 -2.41
CA VAL A 550 4.76 19.85 -2.15
C VAL A 550 5.61 20.18 -3.38
N ILE A 551 5.23 19.73 -4.58
CA ILE A 551 5.95 20.03 -5.82
C ILE A 551 6.05 21.55 -6.02
N GLY A 552 4.97 22.30 -5.79
CA GLY A 552 4.98 23.77 -5.87
C GLY A 552 6.00 24.42 -4.94
N ARG A 553 6.15 23.92 -3.69
CA ARG A 553 7.17 24.41 -2.74
C ARG A 553 8.59 24.03 -3.15
N LEU A 554 8.81 22.81 -3.64
CA LEU A 554 10.11 22.37 -4.15
C LEU A 554 10.54 23.20 -5.39
N MET A 555 9.61 23.47 -6.31
CA MET A 555 9.87 24.37 -7.45
C MET A 555 10.15 25.80 -6.99
N GLN A 556 9.41 26.32 -6.01
CA GLN A 556 9.64 27.66 -5.48
C GLN A 556 11.04 27.80 -4.86
N SER A 557 11.56 26.76 -4.20
CA SER A 557 12.93 26.68 -3.69
C SER A 557 13.96 26.78 -4.83
N LEU A 558 13.80 25.98 -5.90
CA LEU A 558 14.64 26.04 -7.11
C LEU A 558 14.61 27.42 -7.78
N GLU A 559 13.41 27.96 -7.99
CA GLU A 559 13.22 29.28 -8.59
C GLU A 559 13.88 30.38 -7.77
N SER A 560 13.77 30.33 -6.43
CA SER A 560 14.33 31.35 -5.54
C SER A 560 15.85 31.30 -5.54
N GLN A 561 16.43 30.10 -5.46
CA GLN A 561 17.88 29.88 -5.57
C GLN A 561 18.44 30.47 -6.87
N PHE A 562 17.80 30.20 -8.02
CA PHE A 562 18.23 30.77 -9.30
C PHE A 562 18.12 32.30 -9.31
N LYS A 563 16.96 32.85 -8.90
CA LYS A 563 16.70 34.30 -8.85
C LYS A 563 17.74 35.02 -8.00
N GLU A 564 18.12 34.48 -6.84
CA GLU A 564 19.16 35.03 -5.96
C GLU A 564 20.54 35.02 -6.62
N ASP A 565 20.93 33.93 -7.28
CA ASP A 565 22.22 33.77 -7.97
C ASP A 565 22.35 34.73 -9.19
N VAL A 566 21.28 34.95 -9.95
CA VAL A 566 21.31 35.88 -11.11
C VAL A 566 21.08 37.36 -10.77
N THR A 567 20.40 37.66 -9.65
CA THR A 567 20.11 39.03 -9.20
C THR A 567 21.31 40.00 -9.21
N PRO A 568 22.51 39.66 -8.66
CA PRO A 568 23.63 40.61 -8.64
C PRO A 568 24.11 41.00 -10.04
N PHE A 569 24.05 40.08 -11.01
CA PHE A 569 24.44 40.32 -12.40
C PHE A 569 23.37 41.15 -13.13
N LEU A 570 22.10 40.77 -13.00
CA LEU A 570 20.96 41.50 -13.59
C LEU A 570 20.91 42.97 -13.14
N ARG A 571 21.18 43.26 -11.85
CA ARG A 571 21.28 44.64 -11.32
C ARG A 571 22.40 45.49 -11.93
N ARG A 572 23.38 44.89 -12.61
CA ARG A 572 24.51 45.60 -13.26
C ARG A 572 24.35 45.73 -14.78
N MET A 573 23.33 45.12 -15.37
CA MET A 573 22.95 45.29 -16.78
C MET A 573 22.60 46.75 -17.09
N VAL A 574 22.78 47.17 -18.35
CA VAL A 574 22.36 48.50 -18.86
C VAL A 574 23.13 49.68 -18.19
N THR A 575 24.15 49.40 -17.37
CA THR A 575 25.00 50.42 -16.73
C THR A 575 26.13 50.92 -17.63
N ARG A 576 26.82 52.00 -17.21
CA ARG A 576 28.03 52.51 -17.89
C ARG A 576 29.14 51.46 -18.00
N LYS A 577 29.31 50.60 -16.99
CA LYS A 577 30.33 49.52 -16.98
C LYS A 577 29.95 48.41 -17.97
N TRP A 578 28.68 48.01 -17.97
CA TRP A 578 28.12 47.03 -18.90
C TRP A 578 28.30 47.42 -20.38
N LEU A 579 28.30 48.72 -20.75
CA LEU A 579 28.52 49.10 -22.16
C LEU A 579 29.95 48.79 -22.67
N THR A 580 30.92 48.61 -21.77
CA THR A 580 32.33 48.34 -22.07
C THR A 580 32.82 46.96 -21.66
N ASN A 581 32.10 46.27 -20.77
CA ASN A 581 32.46 44.94 -20.26
C ASN A 581 31.29 43.96 -20.44
N ASP A 582 31.59 42.69 -20.70
CA ASP A 582 30.64 41.58 -20.82
C ASP A 582 30.71 40.57 -19.66
N ASP A 583 31.65 40.69 -18.72
CA ASP A 583 31.82 39.77 -17.57
C ASP A 583 30.51 39.46 -16.83
N ASP A 584 29.75 40.50 -16.44
CA ASP A 584 28.46 40.35 -15.75
C ASP A 584 27.44 39.58 -16.60
N PHE A 585 27.48 39.73 -17.92
CA PHE A 585 26.57 39.01 -18.82
C PHE A 585 27.02 37.57 -19.04
N HIS A 586 28.33 37.33 -19.15
CA HIS A 586 28.87 35.98 -19.20
C HIS A 586 28.53 35.20 -17.93
N GLN A 587 28.60 35.81 -16.74
CA GLN A 587 28.16 35.18 -15.50
C GLN A 587 26.65 34.84 -15.51
N LEU A 588 25.80 35.78 -15.93
CA LEU A 588 24.37 35.54 -16.12
C LEU A 588 24.13 34.36 -17.09
N GLN A 589 24.79 34.37 -18.25
CA GLN A 589 24.69 33.33 -19.28
C GLN A 589 25.13 31.96 -18.73
N THR A 590 26.26 31.87 -18.01
CA THR A 590 26.73 30.63 -17.39
C THR A 590 25.74 30.08 -16.37
N ARG A 591 25.06 30.93 -15.58
CA ARG A 591 24.01 30.47 -14.65
C ARG A 591 22.75 30.01 -15.38
N THR A 592 22.35 30.67 -16.46
CA THR A 592 21.25 30.21 -17.32
C THR A 592 21.59 28.90 -18.05
N GLN A 593 22.85 28.69 -18.45
CA GLN A 593 23.33 27.41 -19.00
C GLN A 593 23.31 26.28 -17.95
N LEU A 594 23.72 26.57 -16.71
CA LEU A 594 23.62 25.60 -15.61
C LEU A 594 22.15 25.23 -15.30
N LEU A 595 21.23 26.20 -15.34
CA LEU A 595 19.80 25.93 -15.25
C LEU A 595 19.32 25.03 -16.39
N SER A 596 19.75 25.27 -17.64
CA SER A 596 19.41 24.42 -18.79
C SER A 596 19.88 22.97 -18.58
N GLN A 597 21.11 22.77 -18.10
CA GLN A 597 21.62 21.45 -17.73
C GLN A 597 20.78 20.78 -16.63
N GLN A 598 20.37 21.54 -15.61
CA GLN A 598 19.50 21.05 -14.53
C GLN A 598 18.10 20.68 -15.02
N CYS A 599 17.55 21.44 -15.96
CA CYS A 599 16.25 21.18 -16.59
C CYS A 599 16.23 19.86 -17.39
N LEU A 600 17.36 19.39 -17.94
CA LEU A 600 17.46 18.08 -18.61
C LEU A 600 17.10 16.90 -17.68
N HIS A 601 17.33 17.05 -16.37
CA HIS A 601 17.05 16.01 -15.38
C HIS A 601 15.65 16.10 -14.76
N LEU A 602 14.84 17.10 -15.14
CA LEU A 602 13.49 17.34 -14.64
C LEU A 602 12.44 16.79 -15.63
N LYS A 603 11.40 16.12 -15.14
CA LYS A 603 10.34 15.52 -15.98
C LYS A 603 9.29 16.58 -16.41
N PRO A 604 8.84 16.60 -17.68
CA PRO A 604 7.71 17.42 -18.11
C PRO A 604 6.43 17.12 -17.31
N PRO A 605 5.56 18.11 -17.04
CA PRO A 605 5.56 19.48 -17.58
C PRO A 605 6.41 20.49 -16.78
N TYR A 606 6.95 20.12 -15.63
CA TYR A 606 7.55 21.08 -14.69
C TYR A 606 8.84 21.73 -15.21
N THR A 607 9.53 21.07 -16.14
CA THR A 607 10.65 21.64 -16.92
C THR A 607 10.24 22.92 -17.64
N GLN A 608 9.19 22.86 -18.45
CA GLN A 608 8.61 24.01 -19.13
C GLN A 608 8.06 25.05 -18.12
N GLU A 609 7.44 24.62 -17.02
CA GLU A 609 6.89 25.53 -16.01
C GLU A 609 7.97 26.37 -15.32
N VAL A 610 9.06 25.74 -14.85
CA VAL A 610 10.24 26.42 -14.27
C VAL A 610 10.91 27.32 -15.32
N ALA A 611 11.18 26.80 -16.51
CA ALA A 611 11.82 27.55 -17.59
C ALA A 611 11.01 28.80 -17.97
N SER A 612 9.68 28.69 -18.03
CA SER A 612 8.77 29.80 -18.35
C SER A 612 8.76 30.90 -17.29
N ARG A 613 8.69 30.54 -16.01
CA ARG A 613 8.74 31.52 -14.91
C ARG A 613 10.09 32.22 -14.83
N LEU A 614 11.18 31.50 -15.04
CA LEU A 614 12.53 32.05 -14.98
C LEU A 614 12.88 32.87 -16.23
N HIS A 615 12.40 32.49 -17.42
CA HIS A 615 12.50 33.29 -18.64
C HIS A 615 11.84 34.67 -18.44
N HIS A 616 10.58 34.67 -17.97
CA HIS A 616 9.87 35.91 -17.68
C HIS A 616 10.61 36.76 -16.64
N HIS A 617 11.11 36.17 -15.55
CA HIS A 617 11.89 36.89 -14.53
C HIS A 617 13.16 37.53 -15.10
N VAL A 618 13.98 36.79 -15.85
CA VAL A 618 15.25 37.28 -16.41
C VAL A 618 15.02 38.43 -17.38
N VAL A 619 14.05 38.29 -18.29
CA VAL A 619 13.68 39.37 -19.24
C VAL A 619 13.16 40.59 -18.49
N LYS A 620 12.27 40.40 -17.52
CA LYS A 620 11.69 41.47 -16.70
C LYS A 620 12.74 42.25 -15.91
N GLU A 621 13.67 41.57 -15.25
CA GLU A 621 14.75 42.25 -14.53
C GLU A 621 15.75 42.93 -15.46
N TYR A 622 16.14 42.31 -16.58
CA TYR A 622 17.05 42.95 -17.53
C TYR A 622 16.44 44.22 -18.13
N VAL A 623 15.23 44.13 -18.71
CA VAL A 623 14.52 45.28 -19.31
C VAL A 623 14.18 46.31 -18.23
N GLY A 624 13.86 45.86 -17.01
CA GLY A 624 13.64 46.72 -15.85
C GLY A 624 14.83 47.64 -15.52
N GLN A 625 16.08 47.30 -15.88
CA GLN A 625 17.21 48.21 -15.68
C GLN A 625 17.14 49.46 -16.60
N LEU A 626 16.54 49.37 -17.80
CA LEU A 626 16.27 50.54 -18.66
C LEU A 626 15.32 51.53 -17.96
N MET A 627 14.33 51.00 -17.22
CA MET A 627 13.30 51.80 -16.54
C MET A 627 13.83 52.60 -15.35
N LYS A 628 14.99 52.22 -14.81
CA LYS A 628 15.63 52.85 -13.64
C LYS A 628 16.39 54.14 -13.94
N ARG A 629 16.57 54.50 -15.22
CA ARG A 629 17.25 55.75 -15.67
C ARG A 629 18.68 55.92 -15.09
N SER A 630 19.37 54.82 -14.81
CA SER A 630 20.70 54.78 -14.18
C SER A 630 21.85 55.26 -15.08
N TYR A 631 21.68 55.17 -16.39
CA TYR A 631 22.68 55.58 -17.38
C TYR A 631 22.03 56.18 -18.65
N SER A 632 22.82 56.90 -19.45
CA SER A 632 22.37 57.59 -20.66
C SER A 632 23.45 57.55 -21.74
N CYS A 633 23.16 56.85 -22.84
CA CYS A 633 24.02 56.49 -23.96
C CYS A 633 24.11 57.59 -25.03
N LYS A 634 24.40 58.83 -24.62
CA LYS A 634 24.51 59.99 -25.54
C LYS A 634 25.47 59.74 -26.71
N ASN A 635 25.12 60.32 -27.87
CA ASN A 635 25.84 60.19 -29.16
C ASN A 635 25.90 58.72 -29.63
N ARG A 636 26.83 58.35 -30.53
CA ARG A 636 27.00 56.98 -31.10
C ARG A 636 27.05 55.81 -30.10
N LYS A 637 27.06 56.07 -28.78
CA LYS A 637 26.92 55.05 -27.74
C LYS A 637 25.55 54.36 -27.78
N HIS A 638 24.47 55.02 -28.20
CA HIS A 638 23.16 54.39 -28.29
C HIS A 638 23.12 53.28 -29.37
N GLU A 639 23.80 53.47 -30.51
CA GLU A 639 23.96 52.44 -31.55
C GLU A 639 24.64 51.18 -30.99
N LYS A 640 25.77 51.35 -30.26
CA LYS A 640 26.47 50.24 -29.58
C LYS A 640 25.60 49.58 -28.50
N ALA A 641 24.86 50.37 -27.72
CA ALA A 641 24.00 49.86 -26.65
C ALA A 641 22.83 49.03 -27.21
N ALA A 642 22.20 49.48 -28.30
CA ALA A 642 21.14 48.74 -29.00
C ALA A 642 21.65 47.40 -29.55
N ALA A 643 22.74 47.41 -30.31
CA ALA A 643 23.34 46.17 -30.82
C ALA A 643 23.70 45.19 -29.70
N LYS A 644 24.15 45.71 -28.54
CA LYS A 644 24.47 44.90 -27.36
C LYS A 644 23.22 44.33 -26.66
N ILE A 645 22.13 45.10 -26.52
CA ILE A 645 20.86 44.63 -25.94
C ILE A 645 20.28 43.50 -26.80
N SER A 646 20.16 43.70 -28.12
CA SER A 646 19.65 42.67 -29.04
C SER A 646 20.48 41.39 -28.98
N LYS A 647 21.82 41.47 -29.09
CA LYS A 647 22.69 40.29 -28.99
C LYS A 647 22.53 39.54 -27.66
N GLN A 648 22.48 40.26 -26.55
CA GLN A 648 22.38 39.66 -25.21
C GLN A 648 20.99 39.05 -24.95
N MET A 649 19.92 39.71 -25.41
CA MET A 649 18.55 39.19 -25.32
C MET A 649 18.34 37.95 -26.17
N ASN A 650 18.88 37.92 -27.40
CA ASN A 650 18.81 36.74 -28.26
C ASN A 650 19.54 35.55 -27.62
N ALA A 651 20.75 35.76 -27.10
CA ALA A 651 21.50 34.69 -26.43
C ALA A 651 20.84 34.14 -25.15
N LEU A 652 20.05 34.94 -24.43
CA LEU A 652 19.22 34.45 -23.31
C LEU A 652 17.95 33.75 -23.82
N THR A 653 17.33 34.30 -24.85
CA THR A 653 16.14 33.76 -25.53
C THR A 653 16.40 32.35 -26.06
N ASP A 654 17.54 32.13 -26.71
CA ASP A 654 17.91 30.83 -27.27
C ASP A 654 18.07 29.77 -26.16
N LEU A 655 18.69 30.12 -25.03
CA LEU A 655 18.79 29.23 -23.86
C LEU A 655 17.42 28.90 -23.24
N PHE A 656 16.49 29.86 -23.18
CA PHE A 656 15.13 29.58 -22.70
C PHE A 656 14.27 28.82 -23.72
N ARG A 657 14.57 28.92 -25.01
CA ARG A 657 13.97 28.10 -26.06
C ARG A 657 14.47 26.65 -26.01
N GLU A 658 15.75 26.42 -25.73
CA GLU A 658 16.32 25.09 -25.48
C GLU A 658 15.64 24.38 -24.29
N MET A 659 15.20 25.13 -23.28
CA MET A 659 14.45 24.63 -22.11
C MET A 659 12.92 24.54 -22.34
N ASP A 660 12.44 24.64 -23.58
CA ASP A 660 11.02 24.58 -23.95
C ASP A 660 10.12 25.60 -23.20
N SER A 661 10.59 26.84 -23.06
CA SER A 661 9.83 27.92 -22.43
C SER A 661 8.60 28.33 -23.26
N SER A 662 7.42 28.31 -22.64
CA SER A 662 6.15 28.74 -23.27
C SER A 662 6.02 30.27 -23.47
N GLN A 663 7.03 31.04 -23.10
CA GLN A 663 7.00 32.51 -23.12
C GLN A 663 7.54 33.09 -24.44
N GLU A 664 7.16 32.53 -25.58
CA GLU A 664 7.63 32.96 -26.92
C GLU A 664 7.34 34.44 -27.22
N TRP A 665 6.25 34.98 -26.64
CA TRP A 665 5.87 36.39 -26.75
C TRP A 665 6.91 37.36 -26.15
N LEU A 666 7.90 36.87 -25.40
CA LEU A 666 9.03 37.67 -24.91
C LEU A 666 10.14 37.84 -25.96
N TYR A 667 10.23 36.98 -26.98
CA TYR A 667 11.34 37.00 -27.95
C TYR A 667 11.53 38.35 -28.66
N PRO A 668 10.48 39.07 -29.11
CA PRO A 668 10.65 40.36 -29.81
C PRO A 668 11.23 41.51 -28.96
N VAL A 669 11.15 41.44 -27.62
CA VAL A 669 11.42 42.60 -26.75
C VAL A 669 12.83 43.16 -26.92
N GLY A 670 13.82 42.28 -27.16
CA GLY A 670 15.21 42.66 -27.36
C GLY A 670 15.40 43.45 -28.66
N GLU A 671 14.73 43.03 -29.72
CA GLU A 671 14.77 43.69 -31.03
C GLU A 671 13.97 44.99 -31.04
N ASP A 672 12.72 45.00 -30.55
CA ASP A 672 11.86 46.19 -30.52
C ASP A 672 12.50 47.35 -29.74
N LEU A 673 13.06 47.06 -28.55
CA LEU A 673 13.75 48.07 -27.74
C LEU A 673 15.06 48.51 -28.41
N SER A 674 15.80 47.59 -29.04
CA SER A 674 17.04 47.93 -29.75
C SER A 674 16.77 48.78 -30.99
N ASN A 675 15.67 48.55 -31.70
CA ASN A 675 15.24 49.39 -32.82
C ASN A 675 14.99 50.83 -32.35
N ILE A 676 14.25 51.03 -31.25
CA ILE A 676 14.00 52.38 -30.69
C ILE A 676 15.29 53.06 -30.20
N ILE A 677 16.20 52.32 -29.55
CA ILE A 677 17.45 52.88 -29.00
C ILE A 677 18.48 53.15 -30.11
N GLY A 678 18.57 52.27 -31.12
CA GLY A 678 19.65 52.21 -32.10
C GLY A 678 19.51 53.19 -33.27
N LEU A 679 18.30 53.62 -33.61
CA LEU A 679 18.04 54.50 -34.76
C LEU A 679 18.90 55.77 -34.74
N LYS A 680 19.52 56.09 -35.88
CA LYS A 680 20.36 57.27 -36.06
C LYS A 680 19.53 58.55 -36.13
N ASN A 681 18.47 58.53 -36.93
CA ASN A 681 17.52 59.63 -37.05
C ASN A 681 16.46 59.53 -35.93
N LYS A 682 16.11 60.68 -35.35
CA LYS A 682 15.12 60.76 -34.26
C LYS A 682 13.68 60.67 -34.76
N ALA A 683 13.41 61.19 -35.96
CA ALA A 683 12.07 61.20 -36.52
C ALA A 683 11.52 59.77 -36.74
N ASP A 684 12.39 58.86 -37.18
CA ASP A 684 12.05 57.50 -37.60
C ASP A 684 11.62 56.59 -36.44
N ILE A 685 11.95 56.97 -35.19
CA ILE A 685 11.53 56.25 -33.97
C ILE A 685 10.00 56.08 -33.95
N LYS A 686 9.25 57.02 -34.52
CA LYS A 686 7.77 57.00 -34.62
C LYS A 686 7.23 55.76 -35.35
N HIS A 687 8.00 55.16 -36.26
CA HIS A 687 7.59 53.97 -37.03
C HIS A 687 7.72 52.68 -36.21
N HIS A 688 8.69 52.60 -35.29
CA HIS A 688 8.93 51.42 -34.46
C HIS A 688 8.07 51.36 -33.18
N LEU A 689 7.30 52.42 -32.89
CA LEU A 689 6.35 52.41 -31.77
C LEU A 689 5.13 51.51 -32.00
N GLN A 690 4.76 51.25 -33.25
CA GLN A 690 3.59 50.42 -33.56
C GLN A 690 3.86 48.93 -33.33
N PRO A 691 4.93 48.31 -33.89
CA PRO A 691 5.27 46.91 -33.59
C PRO A 691 5.43 46.63 -32.09
N LEU A 692 6.13 47.51 -31.36
CA LEU A 692 6.28 47.39 -29.91
C LEU A 692 4.92 47.38 -29.17
N LEU A 693 3.94 48.18 -29.61
CA LEU A 693 2.60 48.21 -29.00
C LEU A 693 1.70 47.05 -29.42
N GLU A 694 1.95 46.45 -30.59
CA GLU A 694 1.28 45.23 -31.05
C GLU A 694 1.77 44.02 -30.24
N HIS A 695 3.08 43.95 -29.96
CA HIS A 695 3.65 42.94 -29.07
C HIS A 695 3.33 43.18 -27.58
N TYR A 696 3.46 44.42 -27.11
CA TYR A 696 3.38 44.80 -25.69
C TYR A 696 2.42 45.99 -25.44
N PRO A 697 1.10 45.76 -25.40
CA PRO A 697 0.11 46.84 -25.24
C PRO A 697 0.13 47.51 -23.85
N ASP A 698 0.74 46.87 -22.86
CA ASP A 698 1.01 47.41 -21.52
C ASP A 698 2.17 48.42 -21.51
N PHE A 699 2.96 48.52 -22.59
CA PHE A 699 3.97 49.55 -22.76
C PHE A 699 3.35 50.96 -22.65
N SER A 700 4.00 51.84 -21.89
CA SER A 700 3.39 53.08 -21.40
C SER A 700 4.22 54.30 -21.78
N LYS A 701 3.61 55.49 -21.69
CA LYS A 701 4.33 56.76 -21.86
C LYS A 701 5.52 56.89 -20.88
N LYS A 702 5.41 56.33 -19.66
CA LYS A 702 6.51 56.32 -18.68
C LYS A 702 7.65 55.41 -19.16
N HIS A 703 7.34 54.23 -19.70
CA HIS A 703 8.31 53.30 -20.26
C HIS A 703 9.07 53.93 -21.44
N LEU A 704 8.36 54.58 -22.37
CA LEU A 704 8.99 55.27 -23.50
C LEU A 704 9.92 56.42 -23.06
N VAL A 705 9.52 57.23 -22.07
CA VAL A 705 10.38 58.29 -21.53
C VAL A 705 11.68 57.74 -20.92
N ALA A 706 11.62 56.58 -20.25
CA ALA A 706 12.83 55.95 -19.70
C ALA A 706 13.76 55.41 -20.81
N VAL A 707 13.21 54.75 -21.84
CA VAL A 707 13.97 54.27 -23.01
C VAL A 707 14.62 55.42 -23.78
N LEU A 708 13.88 56.52 -24.02
CA LEU A 708 14.42 57.72 -24.67
C LEU A 708 15.52 58.40 -23.83
N TYR A 709 15.34 58.45 -22.51
CA TYR A 709 16.37 58.95 -21.59
C TYR A 709 17.64 58.08 -21.64
N PHE A 710 17.51 56.75 -21.70
CA PHE A 710 18.64 55.84 -21.89
C PHE A 710 19.33 56.07 -23.25
N ARG A 711 18.58 56.33 -24.33
CA ARG A 711 19.16 56.73 -25.64
C ARG A 711 19.91 58.07 -25.60
N GLY A 712 19.58 58.95 -24.64
CA GLY A 712 20.18 60.29 -24.51
C GLY A 712 19.24 61.45 -24.83
N GLU A 713 17.97 61.18 -25.12
CA GLU A 713 16.95 62.17 -25.48
C GLU A 713 16.13 62.56 -24.25
N VAL A 714 16.36 63.78 -23.74
CA VAL A 714 15.73 64.29 -22.52
C VAL A 714 14.68 65.40 -22.80
N GLY A 715 14.47 65.77 -24.07
CA GLY A 715 13.46 66.74 -24.49
C GLY A 715 13.60 67.18 -25.95
N GLY A 716 12.76 68.13 -26.39
CA GLY A 716 12.75 68.71 -27.73
C GLY A 716 11.46 68.44 -28.53
N HIS A 717 11.33 69.07 -29.70
CA HIS A 717 10.14 68.93 -30.56
C HIS A 717 9.91 67.48 -31.01
N GLU A 718 10.93 66.81 -31.56
CA GLU A 718 10.85 65.40 -31.94
C GLU A 718 10.49 64.48 -30.76
N HIS A 719 11.02 64.75 -29.56
CA HIS A 719 10.66 64.00 -28.36
C HIS A 719 9.16 64.13 -28.05
N GLN A 720 8.57 65.33 -28.19
CA GLN A 720 7.13 65.52 -28.03
C GLN A 720 6.32 64.81 -29.13
N LEU A 721 6.74 64.88 -30.40
CA LEU A 721 6.08 64.19 -31.51
C LEU A 721 6.09 62.66 -31.34
N ILE A 722 7.19 62.08 -30.84
CA ILE A 722 7.30 60.65 -30.52
C ILE A 722 6.31 60.26 -29.40
N LEU A 723 6.20 61.07 -28.35
CA LEU A 723 5.24 60.84 -27.25
C LEU A 723 3.77 61.05 -27.68
N GLN A 724 3.50 62.00 -28.59
CA GLN A 724 2.19 62.19 -29.20
C GLN A 724 1.81 60.98 -30.04
N ARG A 725 2.73 60.48 -30.89
CA ARG A 725 2.51 59.29 -31.72
C ARG A 725 2.19 58.05 -30.88
N LEU A 726 2.90 57.81 -29.77
CA LEU A 726 2.53 56.74 -28.83
C LEU A 726 1.10 56.93 -28.32
N THR A 727 0.72 58.16 -27.96
CA THR A 727 -0.61 58.47 -27.42
C THR A 727 -1.72 58.25 -28.46
N GLU A 728 -1.48 58.58 -29.73
CA GLU A 728 -2.39 58.27 -30.85
C GLU A 728 -2.56 56.77 -31.03
N LEU A 729 -1.45 56.01 -31.09
CA LEU A 729 -1.46 54.56 -31.28
C LEU A 729 -2.21 53.87 -30.14
N LYS A 730 -1.98 54.27 -28.88
CA LYS A 730 -2.73 53.73 -27.72
C LYS A 730 -4.21 54.11 -27.71
N LYS A 731 -4.63 55.21 -28.35
CA LYS A 731 -6.06 55.55 -28.53
C LYS A 731 -6.74 54.75 -29.64
N ARG A 732 -5.97 54.24 -30.60
CA ARG A 732 -6.46 53.42 -31.73
C ARG A 732 -6.40 51.92 -31.47
N SER A 733 -5.59 51.47 -30.50
CA SER A 733 -5.44 50.07 -30.13
C SER A 733 -6.43 49.65 -29.05
N SER A 734 -7.18 48.58 -29.31
CA SER A 734 -8.08 47.91 -28.36
C SER A 734 -7.54 46.52 -27.96
N CYS A 735 -6.21 46.37 -27.87
CA CYS A 735 -5.56 45.08 -27.64
C CYS A 735 -5.70 44.61 -26.17
N ASN A 736 -6.48 43.55 -25.98
CA ASN A 736 -6.67 42.86 -24.69
C ASN A 736 -5.77 41.60 -24.60
N ARG A 737 -4.44 41.75 -24.70
CA ARG A 737 -3.52 40.68 -24.26
C ARG A 737 -3.63 40.47 -22.74
N ARG A 738 -3.47 39.24 -22.28
CA ARG A 738 -3.52 38.89 -20.84
C ARG A 738 -2.13 38.91 -20.21
N GLU A 739 -1.10 38.80 -21.02
CA GLU A 739 0.30 38.80 -20.66
C GLU A 739 0.76 40.23 -20.32
N VAL A 740 1.50 40.38 -19.23
CA VAL A 740 2.03 41.67 -18.73
C VAL A 740 3.54 41.55 -18.60
N LEU A 741 4.27 42.54 -19.09
CA LEU A 741 5.73 42.65 -18.96
C LEU A 741 6.14 44.00 -18.38
N PHE A 742 5.76 45.08 -19.07
CA PHE A 742 6.08 46.44 -18.70
C PHE A 742 5.14 46.99 -17.61
N GLY A 743 3.90 46.52 -17.53
CA GLY A 743 2.95 46.90 -16.48
C GLY A 743 3.50 46.66 -15.06
N ASP A 744 4.34 45.62 -14.92
CA ASP A 744 5.00 45.24 -13.67
C ASP A 744 6.33 45.97 -13.40
N MET A 745 6.82 46.81 -14.32
CA MET A 745 8.12 47.47 -14.20
C MET A 745 7.99 48.86 -13.56
N PRO A 746 8.55 49.09 -12.36
CA PRO A 746 8.56 50.44 -11.78
C PRO A 746 9.51 51.36 -12.57
N VAL A 747 8.97 52.48 -13.06
CA VAL A 747 9.74 53.53 -13.75
C VAL A 747 10.18 54.60 -12.76
N THR A 748 11.47 54.95 -12.74
CA THR A 748 11.99 56.04 -11.91
C THR A 748 11.53 57.40 -12.46
N THR A 749 10.43 57.92 -11.92
CA THR A 749 9.97 59.29 -12.17
C THR A 749 10.74 60.28 -11.32
N ASN A 750 11.85 60.80 -11.84
CA ASN A 750 12.36 62.11 -11.42
C ASN A 750 11.37 63.18 -11.91
N THR A 751 10.28 63.35 -11.17
CA THR A 751 9.58 64.64 -11.08
C THR A 751 10.50 65.60 -10.33
N ASN A 752 10.67 66.79 -10.88
CA ASN A 752 11.58 67.85 -10.43
C ASN A 752 11.72 67.95 -8.90
N CYS A 753 12.95 68.01 -8.40
CA CYS A 753 13.22 68.54 -7.08
C CYS A 753 12.79 70.02 -7.06
N LEU A 754 11.60 70.30 -6.52
CA LEU A 754 11.19 71.54 -5.81
C LEU A 754 9.66 71.49 -5.57
N SER A 755 9.23 70.96 -4.41
CA SER A 755 8.05 71.39 -3.61
C SER A 755 7.40 70.25 -2.80
N SER A 756 8.04 69.79 -1.72
CA SER A 756 7.38 69.35 -0.46
C SER A 756 8.41 68.82 0.54
N GLN A 757 8.74 69.59 1.58
CA GLN A 757 9.35 69.02 2.78
C GLN A 757 8.27 68.27 3.58
N PRO A 758 8.53 67.08 4.13
CA PRO A 758 7.68 66.48 5.14
C PRO A 758 7.98 67.08 6.53
N PHE A 759 7.06 67.90 7.05
CA PHE A 759 7.02 68.25 8.47
C PHE A 759 6.57 67.04 9.29
N SER A 760 7.47 66.34 9.99
CA SER A 760 7.14 65.53 11.19
C SER A 760 8.35 64.84 11.86
N CYS A 761 9.28 65.60 12.45
CA CYS A 761 10.38 65.02 13.26
C CYS A 761 10.78 65.88 14.49
N LEU A 762 9.81 66.45 15.23
CA LEU A 762 10.06 67.06 16.54
C LEU A 762 8.88 66.89 17.51
N ARG A 763 8.90 65.82 18.32
CA ARG A 763 8.37 65.87 19.70
C ARG A 763 8.90 64.71 20.55
N ARG A 764 9.16 65.02 21.83
CA ARG A 764 9.70 64.16 22.91
C ARG A 764 11.20 63.88 22.82
N LEU A 765 11.97 64.76 23.46
CA LEU A 765 12.98 64.41 24.47
C LEU A 765 13.44 65.72 25.16
N LEU A 766 12.89 65.97 26.33
CA LEU A 766 13.41 66.88 27.36
C LEU A 766 13.36 66.08 28.66
N PRO A 767 14.48 65.88 29.37
CA PRO A 767 14.47 65.29 30.70
C PRO A 767 14.06 66.34 31.74
N ASP A 768 13.60 65.88 32.91
CA ASP A 768 13.39 66.74 34.07
C ASP A 768 14.72 67.25 34.65
N THR A 769 14.64 68.40 35.33
CA THR A 769 15.69 69.18 36.03
C THR A 769 16.76 69.88 35.17
#